data_AF-A0A3M1WR21-F1
#
_entry.id   AF-A0A3M1WR21-F1
#
_cell.length_a   1.000
_cell.length_b   1.000
_cell.length_c   1.000
_cell.angle_alpha   90.00
_cell.angle_beta   90.00
_cell.angle_gamma   90.00
#
_symmetry.space_group_name_H-M   'P 1'
#
loop_
_entity.id
_entity.type
_entity.pdbx_description
1 polymer ?
#
loop_
_entity_poly.entity_id
_entity_poly.type
_entity_poly.pdbx_seq_one_letter_code
_entity_poly.pdbx_strand_id
1 'polypeptide(L)'
;FNADFDGDQMAVHVPLSIEAQLEARALMMSSNNVLSPAHGEPIIVPSQDIVLGLYYMTRDRVGARGEGMVFASPDEVERAYANKVVDLHARIKVRMKTWSEDEDGNFNATTGLVDTTVGRTILSGILPEELPFDLINQPMSKKAISRLINSCYRQLGLKDTVIFADQLMYTGFKFATRAGVSFCADDMIIPEEKAQILAEAEAEVKEIEAQYASGLVTKGERYNKVIDIWSRTNDRVAKAMMEKLGTEVVKDKDGNEVRQPSFNSIFMMADSGARGSAAQIRQLAGMRGLMAKPDGSIIETPITANFREGLNVLQYFISTHGARKGLADTALKTANSGYLTRRLVDVAQDMVVLNEDCGTSNGIVMTPIIEGGDVVEPLRERVLGRTVAVDVCKPGTDEVVIPAGTLLDEKWMDVIEENSIDEIVVRSVITCDNHYGVCATCYGRDLARGHKVNIGEAVGVIAAQSIGEPGTQLTMRTFHIGGAASRSAAVSSIQVKSEGTIRLHNIKTVEQASTGNLVAVSRSGELGVIDSHGRERERYKVPYGAVLTVREGDSVQAGQEVASWDPHTHPIITEVAGRIQFVDFVDGVTVSKHVDEITGLSSTVVTDPKQRGAAGKDLKPMVRLVDDKGEPVFLKGTEIPAQYPLPPGAIVNLNDGDMVNVGDVVARIPQESSKTRDITGGLPRVADLFEARKPKDPAIMAEVTGTVSFGKETKGKQRLVITDEQGEKHELLIPKWRTVSVFEGEKVEKG
;
A
#
# COMPACT_ATOMS: atom_id res chain seq x y z
N PHE A 1 24.02 1.87 -10.88
CA PHE A 1 25.19 1.48 -10.06
C PHE A 1 24.91 1.42 -8.57
N ASN A 2 24.06 2.30 -8.00
CA ASN A 2 23.86 2.37 -6.54
C ASN A 2 25.20 2.45 -5.79
N ALA A 3 26.08 3.33 -6.29
CA ALA A 3 27.43 3.50 -5.76
C ALA A 3 27.41 4.55 -4.67
N ASP A 4 27.95 4.20 -3.51
CA ASP A 4 28.21 5.12 -2.41
C ASP A 4 29.67 5.57 -2.44
N PHE A 5 29.94 6.79 -1.98
CA PHE A 5 31.29 7.39 -2.00
C PHE A 5 31.98 7.29 -0.64
N ASP A 6 31.81 6.17 0.06
CA ASP A 6 32.40 5.87 1.37
C ASP A 6 33.61 4.92 1.31
N GLY A 7 34.05 4.55 0.10
CA GLY A 7 35.22 3.70 -0.14
C GLY A 7 34.98 2.54 -1.09
N ASP A 8 33.76 2.40 -1.62
CA ASP A 8 33.40 1.39 -2.62
C ASP A 8 34.28 1.45 -3.88
N GLN A 9 34.49 0.29 -4.49
CA GLN A 9 35.37 0.12 -5.65
C GLN A 9 34.57 -0.29 -6.88
N MET A 10 34.96 0.22 -8.05
CA MET A 10 34.46 -0.22 -9.35
C MET A 10 35.55 -0.92 -10.15
N ALA A 11 35.21 -2.06 -10.76
CA ALA A 11 36.11 -2.79 -11.65
C ALA A 11 36.04 -2.23 -13.08
N VAL A 12 37.17 -2.27 -13.79
CA VAL A 12 37.28 -1.84 -15.19
C VAL A 12 37.73 -3.00 -16.06
N HIS A 13 37.08 -3.17 -17.20
CA HIS A 13 37.40 -4.18 -18.20
C HIS A 13 37.59 -3.51 -19.57
N VAL A 14 38.55 -4.01 -20.36
CA VAL A 14 38.92 -3.45 -21.67
C VAL A 14 38.49 -4.42 -22.77
N PRO A 15 37.51 -4.08 -23.63
CA PRO A 15 37.13 -4.92 -24.76
C PRO A 15 38.22 -4.90 -25.83
N LEU A 16 38.76 -6.07 -26.19
CA LEU A 16 39.89 -6.18 -27.11
C LEU A 16 39.47 -6.42 -28.57
N SER A 17 38.49 -7.29 -28.81
CA SER A 17 38.04 -7.60 -30.17
C SER A 17 37.18 -6.48 -30.76
N ILE A 18 37.10 -6.42 -32.09
CA ILE A 18 36.29 -5.43 -32.80
C ILE A 18 34.81 -5.66 -32.48
N GLU A 19 34.39 -6.94 -32.42
CA GLU A 19 33.03 -7.35 -32.09
C GLU A 19 32.65 -6.88 -30.68
N ALA A 20 33.51 -7.10 -29.68
CA ALA A 20 33.25 -6.68 -28.30
C ALA A 20 33.19 -5.15 -28.17
N GLN A 21 34.02 -4.41 -28.94
CA GLN A 21 33.97 -2.95 -28.97
C GLN A 21 32.67 -2.43 -29.60
N LEU A 22 32.22 -3.06 -30.68
CA LEU A 22 30.95 -2.73 -31.34
C LEU A 22 29.76 -3.05 -30.43
N GLU A 23 29.76 -4.23 -29.80
CA GLU A 23 28.73 -4.65 -28.86
C GLU A 23 28.66 -3.72 -27.64
N ALA A 24 29.82 -3.40 -27.03
CA ALA A 24 29.87 -2.48 -25.90
C ALA A 24 29.32 -1.09 -26.26
N ARG A 25 29.59 -0.60 -27.49
CA ARG A 25 29.10 0.70 -27.95
C ARG A 25 27.61 0.66 -28.30
N ALA A 26 27.13 -0.40 -28.93
CA ALA A 26 25.75 -0.51 -29.38
C ALA A 26 24.79 -0.88 -28.24
N LEU A 27 25.18 -1.81 -27.37
CA LEU A 27 24.30 -2.40 -26.35
C LEU A 27 24.59 -1.91 -24.93
N MET A 28 25.86 -1.74 -24.54
CA MET A 28 26.23 -1.50 -23.13
C MET A 28 26.45 -0.03 -22.76
N MET A 29 26.49 0.87 -23.74
CA MET A 29 26.76 2.29 -23.50
C MET A 29 25.68 2.92 -22.62
N SER A 30 26.07 3.77 -21.66
CA SER A 30 25.14 4.41 -20.72
C SER A 30 24.09 5.28 -21.41
N SER A 31 24.45 5.94 -22.51
CA SER A 31 23.54 6.75 -23.31
C SER A 31 22.41 5.94 -23.95
N ASN A 32 22.56 4.62 -24.10
CA ASN A 32 21.56 3.74 -24.72
C ASN A 32 20.65 3.10 -23.66
N ASN A 33 21.08 3.04 -22.40
CA ASN A 33 20.40 2.34 -21.31
C ASN A 33 19.94 3.35 -20.26
N VAL A 34 18.90 4.11 -20.61
CA VAL A 34 18.42 5.25 -19.80
C VAL A 34 17.14 4.95 -19.02
N LEU A 35 16.41 3.89 -19.38
CA LEU A 35 15.19 3.46 -18.70
C LEU A 35 15.42 2.21 -17.85
N SER A 36 14.58 2.04 -16.84
CA SER A 36 14.52 0.84 -16.01
C SER A 36 13.90 -0.33 -16.77
N PRO A 37 14.54 -1.51 -16.81
CA PRO A 37 13.95 -2.70 -17.45
C PRO A 37 12.70 -3.23 -16.72
N ALA A 38 12.48 -2.84 -15.46
CA ALA A 38 11.39 -3.37 -14.65
C ALA A 38 10.05 -2.65 -14.90
N HIS A 39 10.09 -1.34 -15.20
CA HIS A 39 8.89 -0.49 -15.27
C HIS A 39 8.98 0.63 -16.32
N GLY A 40 10.13 0.82 -16.98
CA GLY A 40 10.29 1.75 -18.09
C GLY A 40 10.37 3.24 -17.72
N GLU A 41 10.43 3.59 -16.43
CA GLU A 41 10.78 4.95 -16.01
C GLU A 41 12.28 5.21 -16.20
N PRO A 42 12.69 6.47 -16.42
CA PRO A 42 14.10 6.83 -16.49
C PRO A 42 14.85 6.46 -15.20
N ILE A 43 16.01 5.80 -15.35
CA ILE A 43 16.91 5.50 -14.23
C ILE A 43 18.01 6.55 -14.08
N ILE A 44 18.29 7.31 -15.15
CA ILE A 44 19.27 8.40 -15.19
C ILE A 44 18.75 9.71 -14.55
N VAL A 45 17.72 9.62 -13.71
CA VAL A 45 17.12 10.78 -13.06
C VAL A 45 18.15 11.44 -12.15
N PRO A 46 18.31 12.78 -12.22
CA PRO A 46 19.09 13.54 -11.27
C PRO A 46 18.82 13.11 -9.83
N SER A 47 19.88 13.00 -9.03
CA SER A 47 19.79 12.54 -7.65
C SER A 47 20.25 13.63 -6.68
N GLN A 48 19.74 13.54 -5.44
CA GLN A 48 20.19 14.32 -4.28
C GLN A 48 20.32 15.83 -4.59
N ASP A 49 21.54 16.36 -4.54
CA ASP A 49 21.83 17.80 -4.63
C ASP A 49 21.39 18.43 -5.95
N ILE A 50 21.44 17.68 -7.05
CA ILE A 50 21.01 18.17 -8.37
C ILE A 50 19.51 18.49 -8.33
N VAL A 51 18.72 17.58 -7.75
CA VAL A 51 17.27 17.78 -7.55
C VAL A 51 17.02 18.98 -6.66
N LEU A 52 17.76 19.12 -5.57
CA LEU A 52 17.61 20.26 -4.66
C LEU A 52 17.91 21.60 -5.36
N GLY A 53 18.93 21.64 -6.21
CA GLY A 53 19.27 22.83 -7.01
C GLY A 53 18.18 23.21 -8.01
N LEU A 54 17.66 22.22 -8.75
CA LEU A 54 16.55 22.39 -9.70
C LEU A 54 15.25 22.79 -8.99
N TYR A 55 14.95 22.17 -7.86
CA TYR A 55 13.80 22.51 -7.02
C TYR A 55 13.92 23.94 -6.48
N TYR A 56 15.08 24.32 -5.94
CA TYR A 56 15.32 25.66 -5.44
C TYR A 56 15.11 26.70 -6.54
N MET A 57 15.73 26.54 -7.71
CA MET A 57 15.59 27.53 -8.80
C MET A 57 14.16 27.67 -9.33
N THR A 58 13.37 26.59 -9.33
CA THR A 58 12.01 26.60 -9.88
C THR A 58 10.93 26.96 -8.87
N ARG A 59 11.31 27.20 -7.61
CA ARG A 59 10.42 27.63 -6.56
C ARG A 59 10.21 29.14 -6.58
N ASP A 60 8.99 29.58 -6.29
CA ASP A 60 8.60 30.99 -6.22
C ASP A 60 8.53 31.50 -4.78
N ARG A 61 8.68 32.81 -4.61
CA ARG A 61 8.66 33.50 -3.33
C ARG A 61 7.84 34.78 -3.45
N VAL A 62 6.94 34.99 -2.49
CA VAL A 62 6.15 36.23 -2.37
C VAL A 62 7.03 37.36 -1.83
N GLY A 63 6.89 38.55 -2.39
CA GLY A 63 7.66 39.74 -2.01
C GLY A 63 9.12 39.73 -2.50
N ALA A 64 9.45 38.89 -3.48
CA ALA A 64 10.79 38.80 -4.03
C ALA A 64 11.14 40.01 -4.92
N ARG A 65 12.43 40.35 -5.00
CA ARG A 65 12.86 41.50 -5.80
C ARG A 65 12.59 41.25 -7.28
N GLY A 66 11.85 42.17 -7.92
CA GLY A 66 11.46 42.04 -9.34
C GLY A 66 10.09 41.42 -9.56
N GLU A 67 9.31 41.19 -8.51
CA GLU A 67 7.95 40.67 -8.62
C GLU A 67 7.02 41.57 -9.42
N GLY A 68 6.34 40.97 -10.40
CA GLY A 68 5.42 41.61 -11.34
C GLY A 68 6.09 42.32 -12.52
N MET A 69 7.41 42.20 -12.68
CA MET A 69 8.09 42.73 -13.87
C MET A 69 7.72 41.91 -15.11
N VAL A 70 7.67 42.61 -16.26
CA VAL A 70 7.37 42.03 -17.56
C VAL A 70 8.61 42.11 -18.44
N PHE A 71 9.01 40.99 -19.04
CA PHE A 71 10.20 40.85 -19.87
C PHE A 71 9.85 40.48 -21.31
N ALA A 72 10.65 40.97 -22.26
CA ALA A 72 10.43 40.79 -23.69
C ALA A 72 10.97 39.46 -24.23
N SER A 73 11.98 38.88 -23.58
CA SER A 73 12.60 37.58 -23.91
C SER A 73 13.29 36.93 -22.69
N PRO A 74 13.56 35.60 -22.73
CA PRO A 74 14.35 34.90 -21.71
C PRO A 74 15.76 35.48 -21.49
N ASP A 75 16.42 35.92 -22.56
CA ASP A 75 17.78 36.52 -22.48
C ASP A 75 17.80 37.81 -21.64
N GLU A 76 16.71 38.57 -21.67
CA GLU A 76 16.56 39.78 -20.86
C GLU A 76 16.45 39.43 -19.37
N VAL A 77 15.75 38.33 -19.05
CA VAL A 77 15.63 37.80 -17.69
C VAL A 77 16.98 37.35 -17.15
N GLU A 78 17.76 36.61 -17.96
CA GLU A 78 19.10 36.17 -17.55
C GLU A 78 20.02 37.38 -17.29
N ARG A 79 19.96 38.41 -18.14
CA ARG A 79 20.71 39.66 -17.93
C ARG A 79 20.27 40.39 -16.67
N ALA A 80 18.97 40.46 -16.40
CA ALA A 80 18.44 41.10 -15.20
C ALA A 80 18.88 40.37 -13.93
N TYR A 81 18.90 39.03 -13.95
CA TYR A 81 19.39 38.20 -12.87
C TYR A 81 20.90 38.36 -12.66
N ALA A 82 21.69 38.37 -13.75
CA ALA A 82 23.14 38.59 -13.68
C ALA A 82 23.50 39.96 -13.07
N ASN A 83 22.71 40.99 -13.36
CA ASN A 83 22.85 42.33 -12.79
C ASN A 83 22.24 42.47 -11.37
N LYS A 84 21.70 41.38 -10.79
CA LYS A 84 21.06 41.37 -9.46
C LYS A 84 19.89 42.35 -9.34
N VAL A 85 19.18 42.61 -10.44
CA VAL A 85 17.98 43.46 -10.47
C VAL A 85 16.76 42.66 -10.01
N VAL A 86 16.73 41.36 -10.32
CA VAL A 86 15.67 40.41 -9.95
C VAL A 86 16.22 39.22 -9.17
N ASP A 87 15.40 38.66 -8.28
CA ASP A 87 15.68 37.43 -7.55
C ASP A 87 15.23 36.20 -8.33
N LEU A 88 15.87 35.06 -8.09
CA LEU A 88 15.59 33.79 -8.78
C LEU A 88 14.13 33.32 -8.62
N HIS A 89 13.55 33.58 -7.44
CA HIS A 89 12.21 33.17 -7.06
C HIS A 89 11.12 34.20 -7.37
N ALA A 90 11.48 35.32 -8.01
CA ALA A 90 10.54 36.38 -8.34
C ALA A 90 9.54 35.91 -9.40
N ARG A 91 8.25 36.18 -9.14
CA ARG A 91 7.16 35.94 -10.09
C ARG A 91 7.18 37.04 -11.16
N ILE A 92 7.34 36.63 -12.41
CA ILE A 92 7.52 37.50 -13.57
C ILE A 92 6.60 37.08 -14.72
N LYS A 93 6.34 38.00 -15.63
CA LYS A 93 5.71 37.71 -16.92
C LYS A 93 6.75 37.80 -18.02
N VAL A 94 6.92 36.75 -18.80
CA VAL A 94 7.88 36.75 -19.91
C VAL A 94 7.20 36.31 -21.19
N ARG A 95 7.53 36.98 -22.28
CA ARG A 95 7.09 36.56 -23.62
C ARG A 95 8.02 35.45 -24.10
N MET A 96 7.49 34.26 -24.34
CA MET A 96 8.26 33.10 -24.79
C MET A 96 7.58 32.37 -25.95
N LYS A 97 8.40 31.69 -26.74
CA LYS A 97 7.93 30.68 -27.68
C LYS A 97 7.70 29.39 -26.91
N THR A 98 6.49 28.86 -27.00
CA THR A 98 6.06 27.59 -26.43
C THR A 98 5.64 26.67 -27.56
N TRP A 99 5.92 25.40 -27.40
CA TRP A 99 5.60 24.39 -28.40
C TRP A 99 4.55 23.46 -27.84
N SER A 100 3.56 23.15 -28.66
CA SER A 100 2.49 22.22 -28.34
C SER A 100 2.34 21.24 -29.51
N GLU A 101 2.14 19.97 -29.17
CA GLU A 101 1.77 18.93 -30.13
C GLU A 101 0.27 19.09 -30.47
N ASP A 102 -0.06 19.19 -31.75
CA ASP A 102 -1.43 19.11 -32.25
C ASP A 102 -1.94 17.66 -32.26
N GLU A 103 -3.25 17.44 -32.42
CA GLU A 103 -3.89 16.11 -32.54
C GLU A 103 -3.27 15.23 -33.65
N ASP A 104 -2.71 15.84 -34.69
CA ASP A 104 -2.04 15.16 -35.82
C ASP A 104 -0.54 14.86 -35.56
N GLY A 105 0.00 15.18 -34.38
CA GLY A 105 1.41 14.97 -34.03
C GLY A 105 2.38 16.01 -34.61
N ASN A 106 1.87 17.16 -35.05
CA ASN A 106 2.69 18.28 -35.53
C ASN A 106 2.97 19.27 -34.39
N PHE A 107 4.21 19.77 -34.30
CA PHE A 107 4.59 20.76 -33.29
C PHE A 107 4.35 22.18 -33.79
N ASN A 108 3.44 22.89 -33.13
CA ASN A 108 3.15 24.29 -33.41
C ASN A 108 3.82 25.21 -32.38
N ALA A 109 4.57 26.19 -32.88
CA ALA A 109 5.16 27.24 -32.05
C ALA A 109 4.14 28.36 -31.80
N THR A 110 3.62 28.43 -30.58
CA THR A 110 2.83 29.56 -30.11
C THR A 110 3.71 30.56 -29.37
N THR A 111 3.47 31.86 -29.53
CA THR A 111 4.18 32.90 -28.77
C THR A 111 3.19 33.58 -27.86
N GLY A 112 3.39 33.44 -26.55
CA GLY A 112 2.49 33.94 -25.52
C GLY A 112 3.23 34.67 -24.41
N LEU A 113 2.48 35.45 -23.63
CA LEU A 113 2.94 35.97 -22.36
C LEU A 113 2.63 34.92 -21.29
N VAL A 114 3.65 34.42 -20.60
CA VAL A 114 3.50 33.34 -19.61
C VAL A 114 3.87 33.85 -18.22
N ASP A 115 3.05 33.49 -17.23
CA ASP A 115 3.32 33.69 -15.81
C ASP A 115 4.27 32.61 -15.30
N THR A 116 5.46 33.03 -14.83
CA THR A 116 6.51 32.10 -14.39
C THR A 116 7.48 32.74 -13.40
N THR A 117 8.60 32.08 -13.08
CA THR A 117 9.69 32.64 -12.27
C THR A 117 10.95 32.88 -13.10
N VAL A 118 11.84 33.74 -12.58
CA VAL A 118 13.17 33.97 -13.16
C VAL A 118 13.92 32.64 -13.33
N GLY A 119 13.91 31.78 -12.32
CA GLY A 119 14.60 30.49 -12.40
C GLY A 119 13.98 29.51 -13.39
N ARG A 120 12.64 29.42 -13.50
CA ARG A 120 11.97 28.60 -14.52
C ARG A 120 12.26 29.10 -15.94
N THR A 121 12.40 30.41 -16.12
CA THR A 121 12.80 31.02 -17.40
C THR A 121 14.25 30.70 -17.75
N ILE A 122 15.16 30.68 -16.77
CA ILE A 122 16.54 30.22 -17.02
C ILE A 122 16.54 28.73 -17.40
N LEU A 123 15.68 27.92 -16.77
CA LEU A 123 15.53 26.51 -17.09
C LEU A 123 14.95 26.26 -18.49
N SER A 124 14.13 27.17 -19.02
CA SER A 124 13.62 27.01 -20.39
C SER A 124 14.72 27.10 -21.44
N GLY A 125 15.86 27.73 -21.13
CA GLY A 125 17.00 27.79 -22.05
C GLY A 125 17.66 26.43 -22.30
N ILE A 126 17.46 25.44 -21.43
CA ILE A 126 17.95 24.07 -21.63
C ILE A 126 16.87 23.12 -22.17
N LEU A 127 15.60 23.53 -22.19
CA LEU A 127 14.50 22.71 -22.64
C LEU A 127 14.59 22.54 -24.17
N PRO A 128 14.54 21.30 -24.69
CA PRO A 128 14.40 21.05 -26.12
C PRO A 128 13.20 21.79 -26.72
N GLU A 129 13.34 22.28 -27.96
CA GLU A 129 12.31 23.12 -28.58
C GLU A 129 10.96 22.40 -28.67
N GLU A 130 10.86 21.09 -28.86
CA GLU A 130 9.57 20.42 -29.07
C GLU A 130 8.79 20.09 -27.78
N LEU A 131 9.32 20.44 -26.59
CA LEU A 131 8.64 20.16 -25.31
C LEU A 131 7.79 21.34 -24.81
N PRO A 132 6.60 21.08 -24.25
CA PRO A 132 5.77 22.13 -23.69
C PRO A 132 6.39 22.71 -22.42
N PHE A 133 6.38 24.06 -22.34
CA PHE A 133 6.92 24.81 -21.20
C PHE A 133 6.18 24.50 -19.89
N ASP A 134 4.93 24.07 -19.96
CA ASP A 134 4.12 23.71 -18.79
C ASP A 134 4.75 22.59 -17.95
N LEU A 135 5.53 21.70 -18.57
CA LEU A 135 6.25 20.65 -17.85
C LEU A 135 7.26 21.21 -16.85
N ILE A 136 7.87 22.36 -17.16
CA ILE A 136 8.83 23.05 -16.30
C ILE A 136 8.23 24.18 -15.48
N ASN A 137 6.98 24.58 -15.74
CA ASN A 137 6.31 25.66 -15.02
C ASN A 137 5.74 25.23 -13.65
N GLN A 138 6.48 24.42 -12.91
CA GLN A 138 6.14 23.92 -11.59
C GLN A 138 7.43 23.73 -10.76
N PRO A 139 7.35 23.57 -9.43
CA PRO A 139 8.52 23.20 -8.63
C PRO A 139 9.07 21.83 -9.06
N MET A 140 10.33 21.80 -9.47
CA MET A 140 11.01 20.60 -9.97
C MET A 140 11.39 19.66 -8.82
N SER A 141 10.42 18.94 -8.27
CA SER A 141 10.67 17.81 -7.36
C SER A 141 11.26 16.62 -8.11
N LYS A 142 11.83 15.64 -7.39
CA LYS A 142 12.37 14.40 -7.98
C LYS A 142 11.37 13.71 -8.92
N LYS A 143 10.09 13.65 -8.53
CA LYS A 143 9.00 13.07 -9.34
C LYS A 143 8.68 13.91 -10.58
N ALA A 144 8.71 15.24 -10.46
CA ALA A 144 8.49 16.12 -11.60
C ALA A 144 9.63 16.02 -12.62
N ILE A 145 10.89 15.96 -12.16
CA ILE A 145 12.07 15.80 -13.01
C ILE A 145 12.05 14.44 -13.72
N SER A 146 11.69 13.36 -13.02
CA SER A 146 11.55 12.03 -13.66
C SER A 146 10.50 12.06 -14.78
N ARG A 147 9.33 12.67 -14.53
CA ARG A 147 8.27 12.85 -15.54
C ARG A 147 8.73 13.70 -16.72
N LEU A 148 9.50 14.76 -16.46
CA LEU A 148 10.05 15.63 -17.50
C LEU A 148 11.01 14.87 -18.43
N ILE A 149 11.93 14.09 -17.86
CA ILE A 149 12.86 13.25 -18.65
C ILE A 149 12.11 12.15 -19.40
N ASN A 150 11.11 11.52 -18.76
CA ASN A 150 10.31 10.50 -19.43
C ASN A 150 9.56 11.10 -20.63
N SER A 151 8.94 12.28 -20.47
CA SER A 151 8.23 12.96 -21.56
C SER A 151 9.18 13.30 -22.72
N CYS A 152 10.39 13.77 -22.40
CA CYS A 152 11.45 14.01 -23.38
C CYS A 152 11.80 12.72 -24.15
N TYR A 153 11.95 11.60 -23.45
CA TYR A 153 12.25 10.31 -24.06
C TYR A 153 11.16 9.82 -25.02
N ARG A 154 9.89 9.98 -24.63
CA ARG A 154 8.75 9.51 -25.44
C ARG A 154 8.51 10.37 -26.68
N GLN A 155 8.72 11.68 -26.60
CA GLN A 155 8.45 12.61 -27.70
C GLN A 155 9.65 12.82 -28.63
N LEU A 156 10.83 13.11 -28.08
CA LEU A 156 12.03 13.47 -28.86
C LEU A 156 12.97 12.29 -29.10
N GLY A 157 12.83 11.22 -28.32
CA GLY A 157 13.68 10.04 -28.40
C GLY A 157 15.00 10.16 -27.63
N LEU A 158 15.94 9.25 -27.93
CA LEU A 158 17.09 8.97 -27.09
C LEU A 158 18.11 10.12 -27.02
N LYS A 159 18.51 10.65 -28.18
CA LYS A 159 19.66 11.58 -28.28
C LYS A 159 19.41 12.87 -27.51
N ASP A 160 18.26 13.50 -27.74
CA ASP A 160 17.93 14.78 -27.12
C ASP A 160 17.68 14.61 -25.62
N THR A 161 17.10 13.47 -25.21
CA THR A 161 16.94 13.13 -23.79
C THR A 161 18.28 13.03 -23.05
N VAL A 162 19.29 12.41 -23.67
CA VAL A 162 20.62 12.27 -23.05
C VAL A 162 21.30 13.63 -22.91
N ILE A 163 21.25 14.47 -23.95
CA ILE A 163 21.81 15.84 -23.90
C ILE A 163 21.09 16.65 -22.81
N PHE A 164 19.76 16.55 -22.76
CA PHE A 164 18.95 17.27 -21.81
C PHE A 164 19.23 16.86 -20.36
N ALA A 165 19.34 15.55 -20.09
CA ALA A 165 19.70 15.04 -18.76
C ALA A 165 21.08 15.55 -18.29
N ASP A 166 22.06 15.63 -19.20
CA ASP A 166 23.40 16.15 -18.91
C ASP A 166 23.37 17.68 -18.60
N GLN A 167 22.62 18.46 -19.39
CA GLN A 167 22.45 19.90 -19.11
C GLN A 167 21.70 20.16 -17.80
N LEU A 168 20.72 19.32 -17.46
CA LEU A 168 20.03 19.36 -16.16
C LEU A 168 21.01 19.11 -15.00
N MET A 169 21.96 18.18 -15.15
CA MET A 169 22.99 17.92 -14.15
C MET A 169 23.84 19.17 -13.89
N TYR A 170 24.41 19.78 -14.94
CA TYR A 170 25.24 20.99 -14.77
C TYR A 170 24.47 22.16 -14.16
N THR A 171 23.24 22.36 -14.62
CA THR A 171 22.35 23.43 -14.12
C THR A 171 22.02 23.21 -12.65
N GLY A 172 21.64 21.98 -12.27
CA GLY A 172 21.31 21.62 -10.90
C GLY A 172 22.49 21.83 -9.95
N PHE A 173 23.70 21.39 -10.29
CA PHE A 173 24.89 21.64 -9.45
C PHE A 173 25.19 23.13 -9.28
N LYS A 174 25.15 23.91 -10.37
CA LYS A 174 25.41 25.35 -10.33
C LYS A 174 24.46 26.09 -9.40
N PHE A 175 23.17 25.76 -9.44
CA PHE A 175 22.17 26.41 -8.59
C PHE A 175 22.10 25.81 -7.17
N ALA A 176 22.45 24.53 -6.99
CA ALA A 176 22.58 23.92 -5.66
C ALA A 176 23.65 24.62 -4.83
N THR A 177 24.83 24.90 -5.41
CA THR A 177 25.89 25.66 -4.73
C THR A 177 25.45 27.07 -4.37
N ARG A 178 24.67 27.74 -5.24
CA ARG A 178 24.16 29.09 -4.99
C ARG A 178 23.04 29.15 -3.97
N ALA A 179 22.25 28.08 -3.85
CA ALA A 179 21.15 28.01 -2.91
C ALA A 179 21.64 28.11 -1.45
N GLY A 180 22.86 27.65 -1.17
CA GLY A 180 23.44 27.72 0.16
C GLY A 180 22.61 26.99 1.22
N VAL A 181 21.88 25.94 0.81
CA VAL A 181 21.04 25.15 1.71
C VAL A 181 21.94 24.52 2.78
N SER A 182 21.58 24.73 4.04
CA SER A 182 22.34 24.27 5.20
C SER A 182 21.48 23.40 6.09
N PHE A 183 22.07 22.80 7.12
CA PHE A 183 21.36 22.02 8.11
C PHE A 183 21.81 22.47 9.50
N CYS A 184 20.98 23.25 10.18
CA CYS A 184 21.28 23.76 11.52
C CYS A 184 20.25 23.29 12.57
N ALA A 185 20.60 23.44 13.85
CA ALA A 185 19.71 23.07 14.95
C ALA A 185 18.42 23.91 14.97
N ASP A 186 18.48 25.16 14.49
CA ASP A 186 17.32 26.05 14.45
C ASP A 186 16.33 25.70 13.34
N ASP A 187 16.81 25.05 12.27
CA ASP A 187 15.94 24.53 11.21
C ASP A 187 14.98 23.44 11.72
N MET A 188 15.30 22.77 12.83
CA MET A 188 14.50 21.68 13.40
C MET A 188 13.35 22.20 14.28
N ILE A 189 12.35 22.87 13.71
CA ILE A 189 11.28 23.54 14.48
C ILE A 189 10.37 22.52 15.19
N ILE A 190 10.27 22.62 16.51
CA ILE A 190 9.38 21.78 17.34
C ILE A 190 7.99 22.45 17.40
N PRO A 191 6.90 21.69 17.15
CA PRO A 191 5.54 22.23 17.29
C PRO A 191 5.20 22.48 18.77
N GLU A 192 4.58 23.63 19.06
CA GLU A 192 4.18 24.01 20.43
C GLU A 192 3.03 23.13 20.94
N GLU A 193 2.15 22.72 20.03
CA GLU A 193 1.03 21.80 20.27
C GLU A 193 1.49 20.42 20.75
N LYS A 194 2.76 20.06 20.55
CA LYS A 194 3.31 18.77 20.99
C LYS A 194 3.04 18.48 22.45
N ALA A 195 3.23 19.47 23.33
CA ALA A 195 3.04 19.29 24.77
C ALA A 195 1.57 18.95 25.11
N GLN A 196 0.62 19.58 24.41
CA GLN A 196 -0.80 19.31 24.56
C GLN A 196 -1.15 17.91 24.04
N ILE A 197 -0.68 17.55 22.85
CA ILE A 197 -0.95 16.24 22.24
C ILE A 197 -0.40 15.09 23.12
N LEU A 198 0.77 15.28 23.72
CA LEU A 198 1.34 14.30 24.65
C LEU A 198 0.53 14.21 25.95
N ALA A 199 0.08 15.33 26.51
CA ALA A 199 -0.74 15.34 27.73
C ALA A 199 -2.10 14.65 27.51
N GLU A 200 -2.74 14.84 26.36
CA GLU A 200 -3.97 14.14 25.97
C GLU A 200 -3.73 12.62 25.90
N ALA A 201 -2.66 12.19 25.22
CA ALA A 201 -2.32 10.79 25.09
C ALA A 201 -1.98 10.12 26.44
N GLU A 202 -1.25 10.82 27.31
CA GLU A 202 -0.94 10.34 28.67
C GLU A 202 -2.20 10.20 29.53
N ALA A 203 -3.17 11.11 29.38
CA ALA A 203 -4.46 11.02 30.05
C ALA A 203 -5.27 9.81 29.57
N GLU A 204 -5.34 9.58 28.25
CA GLU A 204 -5.99 8.40 27.66
C GLU A 204 -5.35 7.10 28.15
N VAL A 205 -4.01 7.00 28.15
CA VAL A 205 -3.30 5.83 28.65
C VAL A 205 -3.62 5.58 30.14
N LYS A 206 -3.67 6.63 30.95
CA LYS A 206 -4.02 6.52 32.37
C LYS A 206 -5.45 6.05 32.59
N GLU A 207 -6.39 6.46 31.73
CA GLU A 207 -7.76 5.95 31.75
C GLU A 207 -7.80 4.46 31.43
N ILE A 208 -7.08 4.00 30.40
CA ILE A 208 -6.97 2.58 30.06
C ILE A 208 -6.32 1.77 31.19
N GLU A 209 -5.32 2.34 31.88
CA GLU A 209 -4.72 1.72 33.06
C GLU A 209 -5.70 1.64 34.24
N ALA A 210 -6.54 2.66 34.45
CA ALA A 210 -7.61 2.60 35.44
C ALA A 210 -8.68 1.57 35.08
N GLN A 211 -9.06 1.47 33.81
CA GLN A 211 -9.97 0.44 33.29
C GLN A 211 -9.38 -0.95 33.53
N TYR A 212 -8.08 -1.14 33.28
CA TYR A 212 -7.37 -2.38 33.61
C TYR A 212 -7.41 -2.66 35.11
N ALA A 213 -7.10 -1.69 35.97
CA ALA A 213 -7.15 -1.86 37.42
C ALA A 213 -8.56 -2.19 37.96
N SER A 214 -9.60 -1.66 37.32
CA SER A 214 -11.01 -1.99 37.60
C SER A 214 -11.48 -3.32 36.98
N GLY A 215 -10.65 -3.96 36.15
CA GLY A 215 -10.90 -5.23 35.50
C GLY A 215 -11.82 -5.19 34.27
N LEU A 216 -12.10 -4.01 33.72
CA LEU A 216 -12.90 -3.85 32.49
C LEU A 216 -12.16 -4.35 31.23
N VAL A 217 -10.83 -4.41 31.25
CA VAL A 217 -9.98 -4.70 30.10
C VAL A 217 -8.95 -5.75 30.50
N THR A 218 -8.58 -6.65 29.60
CA THR A 218 -7.52 -7.65 29.85
C THR A 218 -6.12 -7.07 29.64
N LYS A 219 -5.08 -7.74 30.16
CA LYS A 219 -3.67 -7.30 29.98
C LYS A 219 -3.25 -7.18 28.50
N GLY A 220 -3.71 -8.11 27.66
CA GLY A 220 -3.39 -8.10 26.22
C GLY A 220 -4.08 -6.94 25.48
N GLU A 221 -5.36 -6.72 25.77
CA GLU A 221 -6.12 -5.58 25.23
C GLU A 221 -5.53 -4.24 25.70
N ARG A 222 -5.15 -4.12 26.99
CA ARG A 222 -4.47 -2.93 27.53
C ARG A 222 -3.22 -2.63 26.70
N TYR A 223 -2.34 -3.62 26.53
CA TYR A 223 -1.10 -3.46 25.77
C TYR A 223 -1.34 -2.99 24.33
N ASN A 224 -2.32 -3.60 23.63
CA ASN A 224 -2.66 -3.21 22.26
C ASN A 224 -3.25 -1.80 22.18
N LYS A 225 -4.16 -1.44 23.09
CA LYS A 225 -4.76 -0.09 23.16
C LYS A 225 -3.71 0.97 23.43
N VAL A 226 -2.79 0.74 24.37
CA VAL A 226 -1.70 1.67 24.69
C VAL A 226 -0.80 1.89 23.47
N ILE A 227 -0.42 0.83 22.76
CA ILE A 227 0.38 0.95 21.53
C ILE A 227 -0.37 1.76 20.46
N ASP A 228 -1.67 1.51 20.28
CA ASP A 228 -2.48 2.21 19.29
C ASP A 228 -2.60 3.71 19.60
N ILE A 229 -2.84 4.07 20.87
CA ILE A 229 -2.83 5.47 21.33
C ILE A 229 -1.49 6.12 20.97
N TRP A 230 -0.36 5.50 21.33
CA TRP A 230 0.94 6.07 21.01
C TRP A 230 1.25 6.15 19.52
N SER A 231 0.75 5.22 18.71
CA SER A 231 0.88 5.27 17.25
C SER A 231 0.09 6.46 16.68
N ARG A 232 -1.17 6.63 17.09
CA ARG A 232 -2.00 7.77 16.70
C ARG A 232 -1.40 9.11 17.14
N THR A 233 -0.90 9.18 18.38
CA THR A 233 -0.21 10.37 18.91
C THR A 233 1.03 10.72 18.10
N ASN A 234 1.83 9.73 17.72
CA ASN A 234 3.01 9.91 16.89
C ASN A 234 2.65 10.51 15.51
N ASP A 235 1.55 10.06 14.91
CA ASP A 235 1.07 10.59 13.63
C ASP A 235 0.45 12.01 13.78
N ARG A 236 -0.25 12.29 14.88
CA ARG A 236 -0.75 13.64 15.21
C ARG A 236 0.40 14.63 15.36
N VAL A 237 1.46 14.28 16.10
CA VAL A 237 2.66 15.10 16.26
C VAL A 237 3.36 15.30 14.90
N ALA A 238 3.42 14.26 14.06
CA ALA A 238 4.00 14.38 12.73
C ALA A 238 3.24 15.37 11.83
N LYS A 239 1.90 15.33 11.85
CA LYS A 239 1.05 16.27 11.10
C LYS A 239 1.24 17.71 11.58
N ALA A 240 1.14 17.94 12.89
CA ALA A 240 1.34 19.28 13.47
C ALA A 240 2.74 19.84 13.16
N MET A 241 3.77 18.98 13.20
CA MET A 241 5.13 19.35 12.81
C MET A 241 5.21 19.73 11.33
N MET A 242 4.65 18.93 10.42
CA MET A 242 4.71 19.20 8.98
C MET A 242 3.93 20.46 8.59
N GLU A 243 2.80 20.74 9.23
CA GLU A 243 2.03 21.97 9.01
C GLU A 243 2.82 23.23 9.43
N LYS A 244 3.44 23.18 10.62
CA LYS A 244 4.26 24.29 11.14
C LYS A 244 5.56 24.46 10.36
N LEU A 245 6.18 23.37 9.94
CA LEU A 245 7.44 23.40 9.18
C LEU A 245 7.20 23.76 7.71
N GLY A 246 6.06 23.38 7.14
CA GLY A 246 5.77 23.50 5.72
C GLY A 246 5.23 24.85 5.29
N THR A 247 4.76 25.69 6.21
CA THR A 247 4.25 27.03 5.89
C THR A 247 4.98 28.12 6.67
N GLU A 248 5.18 29.26 6.03
CA GLU A 248 5.70 30.48 6.65
C GLU A 248 4.82 31.68 6.29
N VAL A 249 4.69 32.64 7.21
CA VAL A 249 3.95 33.88 6.98
C VAL A 249 4.91 34.94 6.48
N VAL A 250 4.64 35.48 5.29
CA VAL A 250 5.46 36.52 4.66
C VAL A 250 4.55 37.71 4.31
N LYS A 251 5.12 38.91 4.34
CA LYS A 251 4.41 40.11 3.92
C LYS A 251 4.49 40.25 2.41
N ASP A 252 3.34 40.40 1.78
CA ASP A 252 3.23 40.71 0.36
C ASP A 252 3.66 42.17 0.07
N LYS A 253 3.78 42.52 -1.21
CA LYS A 253 4.13 43.86 -1.70
C LYS A 253 3.19 44.94 -1.19
N ASP A 254 1.93 44.59 -0.92
CA ASP A 254 0.89 45.46 -0.37
C ASP A 254 0.86 45.48 1.18
N GLY A 255 1.78 44.76 1.83
CA GLY A 255 1.91 44.71 3.29
C GLY A 255 0.99 43.70 3.99
N ASN A 256 0.20 42.93 3.23
CA ASN A 256 -0.69 41.89 3.76
C ASN A 256 0.09 40.63 4.13
N GLU A 257 -0.32 39.94 5.20
CA GLU A 257 0.27 38.66 5.60
C GLU A 257 -0.29 37.52 4.73
N VAL A 258 0.59 36.91 3.95
CA VAL A 258 0.28 35.77 3.08
C VAL A 258 1.06 34.56 3.56
N ARG A 259 0.39 33.40 3.61
CA ARG A 259 1.04 32.12 3.90
C ARG A 259 1.65 31.58 2.61
N GLN A 260 2.94 31.26 2.66
CA GLN A 260 3.64 30.59 1.57
C GLN A 260 4.32 29.31 2.06
N PRO A 261 4.68 28.38 1.16
CA PRO A 261 5.51 27.24 1.51
C PRO A 261 6.84 27.69 2.12
N SER A 262 7.24 27.08 3.23
CA SER A 262 8.41 27.45 4.04
C SER A 262 9.75 27.19 3.35
N PHE A 263 10.64 28.18 3.34
CA PHE A 263 11.99 28.05 2.79
C PHE A 263 12.98 27.41 3.78
N ASN A 264 12.47 26.75 4.83
CA ASN A 264 13.29 25.95 5.73
C ASN A 264 14.04 24.84 4.96
N SER A 265 15.34 24.73 5.20
CA SER A 265 16.21 23.78 4.52
C SER A 265 15.78 22.32 4.67
N ILE A 266 15.37 21.90 5.87
CA ILE A 266 14.95 20.53 6.16
C ILE A 266 13.66 20.21 5.40
N PHE A 267 12.72 21.16 5.38
CA PHE A 267 11.49 21.03 4.60
C PHE A 267 11.78 20.93 3.11
N MET A 268 12.64 21.80 2.58
CA MET A 268 13.05 21.78 1.18
C MET A 268 13.68 20.45 0.77
N MET A 269 14.54 19.86 1.62
CA MET A 269 15.17 18.56 1.33
C MET A 269 14.14 17.43 1.18
N ALA A 270 13.10 17.41 2.03
CA ALA A 270 12.05 16.39 1.96
C ALA A 270 11.01 16.67 0.86
N ASP A 271 10.55 17.91 0.71
CA ASP A 271 9.53 18.28 -0.29
C ASP A 271 10.07 18.13 -1.72
N SER A 272 11.34 18.48 -1.94
CA SER A 272 12.01 18.23 -3.23
C SER A 272 12.19 16.74 -3.53
N GLY A 273 12.18 15.88 -2.50
CA GLY A 273 12.53 14.46 -2.62
C GLY A 273 14.02 14.22 -2.87
N ALA A 274 14.88 15.22 -2.65
CA ALA A 274 16.33 15.11 -2.77
C ALA A 274 16.90 14.13 -1.73
N ARG A 275 16.56 14.37 -0.46
CA ARG A 275 16.93 13.51 0.68
C ARG A 275 16.03 13.84 1.86
N GLY A 276 15.65 12.84 2.65
CA GLY A 276 14.74 13.07 3.76
C GLY A 276 13.35 12.50 3.48
N SER A 277 12.76 11.88 4.49
CA SER A 277 11.34 11.51 4.49
C SER A 277 10.63 12.18 5.65
N ALA A 278 9.30 12.29 5.58
CA ALA A 278 8.50 12.78 6.70
C ALA A 278 8.78 12.00 8.00
N ALA A 279 9.05 10.70 7.90
CA ALA A 279 9.43 9.86 9.04
C ALA A 279 10.79 10.24 9.65
N GLN A 280 11.75 10.68 8.84
CA GLN A 280 13.06 11.16 9.32
C GLN A 280 12.94 12.55 9.97
N ILE A 281 12.21 13.47 9.33
CA ILE A 281 11.94 14.81 9.90
C ILE A 281 11.21 14.68 11.24
N ARG A 282 10.24 13.76 11.33
CA ARG A 282 9.51 13.45 12.57
C ARG A 282 10.45 13.10 13.72
N GLN A 283 11.49 12.30 13.47
CA GLN A 283 12.46 11.94 14.51
C GLN A 283 13.35 13.13 14.92
N LEU A 284 13.59 14.08 14.02
CA LEU A 284 14.41 15.27 14.30
C LEU A 284 13.67 16.29 15.16
N ALA A 285 12.41 16.61 14.82
CA ALA A 285 11.68 17.74 15.41
C ALA A 285 10.33 17.40 16.05
N GLY A 286 9.76 16.23 15.76
CA GLY A 286 8.49 15.76 16.33
C GLY A 286 8.72 14.90 17.58
N MET A 287 8.60 13.59 17.42
CA MET A 287 8.96 12.58 18.41
C MET A 287 9.50 11.34 17.72
N ARG A 288 10.35 10.56 18.39
CA ARG A 288 10.92 9.35 17.78
C ARG A 288 9.91 8.19 17.75
N GLY A 289 9.02 8.11 18.73
CA GLY A 289 7.89 7.17 18.76
C GLY A 289 8.22 5.79 19.32
N LEU A 290 7.48 4.77 18.86
CA LEU A 290 7.53 3.40 19.35
C LEU A 290 8.69 2.61 18.74
N MET A 291 9.35 1.77 19.54
CA MET A 291 10.49 0.96 19.12
C MET A 291 10.17 -0.53 19.15
N ALA A 292 10.77 -1.31 18.25
CA ALA A 292 10.63 -2.77 18.23
C ALA A 292 11.71 -3.45 19.10
N LYS A 293 11.30 -4.49 19.83
CA LYS A 293 12.19 -5.42 20.53
C LYS A 293 12.87 -6.39 19.55
N PRO A 294 13.94 -7.09 19.98
CA PRO A 294 14.60 -8.09 19.16
C PRO A 294 13.66 -9.23 18.70
N ASP A 295 12.62 -9.55 19.46
CA ASP A 295 11.60 -10.55 19.11
C ASP A 295 10.59 -10.05 18.06
N GLY A 296 10.58 -8.74 17.74
CA GLY A 296 9.65 -8.09 16.81
C GLY A 296 8.39 -7.51 17.45
N SER A 297 8.18 -7.69 18.76
CA SER A 297 7.11 -7.02 19.50
C SER A 297 7.43 -5.54 19.73
N ILE A 298 6.41 -4.71 19.92
CA ILE A 298 6.59 -3.27 20.15
C ILE A 298 6.77 -3.00 21.65
N ILE A 299 7.64 -2.07 22.01
CA ILE A 299 7.79 -1.63 23.40
C ILE A 299 6.67 -0.64 23.72
N GLU A 300 5.89 -0.90 24.76
CA GLU A 300 4.76 -0.04 25.17
C GLU A 300 5.19 1.37 25.60
N THR A 301 6.45 1.52 26.03
CA THR A 301 7.05 2.79 26.44
C THR A 301 7.63 3.53 25.22
N PRO A 302 7.01 4.61 24.73
CA PRO A 302 7.48 5.34 23.57
C PRO A 302 8.68 6.25 23.91
N ILE A 303 9.39 6.68 22.88
CA ILE A 303 10.33 7.79 22.96
C ILE A 303 9.60 9.07 22.54
N THR A 304 9.12 9.83 23.53
CA THR A 304 8.42 11.12 23.35
C THR A 304 9.36 12.25 22.92
N ALA A 305 10.65 12.11 23.21
CA ALA A 305 11.68 13.04 22.81
C ALA A 305 12.05 12.91 21.32
N ASN A 306 12.62 13.98 20.76
CA ASN A 306 13.23 14.01 19.43
C ASN A 306 14.75 14.26 19.50
N PHE A 307 15.44 14.24 18.35
CA PHE A 307 16.90 14.45 18.34
C PHE A 307 17.33 15.87 18.74
N ARG A 308 16.50 16.90 18.49
CA ARG A 308 16.78 18.28 18.94
C ARG A 308 16.73 18.40 20.47
N GLU A 309 15.77 17.74 21.10
CA GLU A 309 15.59 17.71 22.57
C GLU A 309 16.63 16.82 23.27
N GLY A 310 17.14 15.82 22.56
CA GLY A 310 18.07 14.82 23.08
C GLY A 310 17.36 13.61 23.70
N LEU A 311 18.10 12.51 23.82
CA LEU A 311 17.60 11.26 24.38
C LEU A 311 18.23 11.00 25.74
N ASN A 312 17.42 10.60 26.72
CA ASN A 312 17.95 10.10 27.99
C ASN A 312 18.56 8.69 27.82
N VAL A 313 19.30 8.23 28.84
CA VAL A 313 20.03 6.95 28.78
C VAL A 313 19.10 5.77 28.49
N LEU A 314 17.91 5.75 29.09
CA LEU A 314 16.94 4.66 28.92
C LEU A 314 16.34 4.66 27.50
N GLN A 315 15.92 5.83 27.00
CA GLN A 315 15.39 5.99 25.65
C GLN A 315 16.43 5.63 24.59
N TYR A 316 17.68 6.06 24.78
CA TYR A 316 18.79 5.69 23.91
C TYR A 316 19.01 4.17 23.93
N PHE A 317 19.09 3.57 25.12
CA PHE A 317 19.27 2.12 25.27
C PHE A 317 18.15 1.31 24.61
N ILE A 318 16.89 1.72 24.79
CA ILE A 318 15.73 1.12 24.12
C ILE A 318 15.90 1.19 22.58
N SER A 319 16.28 2.35 22.05
CA SER A 319 16.48 2.53 20.60
C SER A 319 17.57 1.62 20.02
N THR A 320 18.61 1.30 20.81
CA THR A 320 19.73 0.47 20.35
C THR A 320 19.33 -0.96 20.02
N HIS A 321 18.29 -1.51 20.64
CA HIS A 321 17.83 -2.87 20.37
C HIS A 321 17.26 -2.99 18.95
N GLY A 322 16.37 -2.06 18.59
CA GLY A 322 15.80 -2.00 17.25
C GLY A 322 16.84 -1.70 16.18
N ALA A 323 17.76 -0.77 16.45
CA ALA A 323 18.87 -0.45 15.55
C ALA A 323 19.79 -1.65 15.30
N ARG A 324 20.24 -2.34 16.37
CA ARG A 324 21.10 -3.52 16.23
C ARG A 324 20.42 -4.65 15.47
N LYS A 325 19.12 -4.89 15.72
CA LYS A 325 18.35 -5.88 14.95
C LYS A 325 18.27 -5.51 13.48
N GLY A 326 17.94 -4.25 13.15
CA GLY A 326 17.88 -3.79 11.76
C GLY A 326 19.21 -3.96 11.02
N LEU A 327 20.33 -3.63 11.67
CA LEU A 327 21.67 -3.84 11.14
C LEU A 327 21.98 -5.33 10.90
N ALA A 328 21.70 -6.18 11.89
CA ALA A 328 21.94 -7.63 11.78
C ALA A 328 21.06 -8.28 10.70
N ASP A 329 19.78 -7.90 10.63
CA ASP A 329 18.85 -8.38 9.61
C ASP A 329 19.29 -7.95 8.21
N THR A 330 19.77 -6.71 8.05
CA THR A 330 20.29 -6.23 6.76
C THR A 330 21.50 -7.06 6.31
N ALA A 331 22.44 -7.33 7.21
CA ALA A 331 23.63 -8.12 6.90
C ALA A 331 23.28 -9.57 6.53
N LEU A 332 22.32 -10.19 7.23
CA LEU A 332 21.96 -11.60 7.01
C LEU A 332 21.00 -11.80 5.84
N LYS A 333 19.97 -10.97 5.71
CA LYS A 333 18.90 -11.16 4.72
C LYS A 333 19.34 -10.81 3.30
N THR A 334 20.37 -9.97 3.13
CA THR A 334 20.97 -9.67 1.82
C THR A 334 21.43 -10.95 1.11
N ALA A 335 22.02 -11.90 1.86
CA ALA A 335 22.44 -13.19 1.31
C ALA A 335 21.25 -14.02 0.77
N ASN A 336 20.11 -14.00 1.47
CA ASN A 336 18.91 -14.72 1.05
C ASN A 336 18.34 -14.15 -0.26
N SER A 337 18.34 -12.81 -0.40
CA SER A 337 17.90 -12.15 -1.62
C SER A 337 18.81 -12.46 -2.80
N GLY A 338 20.13 -12.35 -2.62
CA GLY A 338 21.09 -12.71 -3.66
C GLY A 338 20.99 -14.19 -4.09
N TYR A 339 20.75 -15.08 -3.13
CA TYR A 339 20.52 -16.51 -3.42
C TYR A 339 19.23 -16.75 -4.21
N LEU A 340 18.15 -16.04 -3.88
CA LEU A 340 16.90 -16.10 -4.64
C LEU A 340 17.12 -15.62 -6.08
N THR A 341 17.80 -14.48 -6.26
CA THR A 341 18.12 -13.94 -7.60
C THR A 341 18.89 -14.95 -8.44
N ARG A 342 19.91 -15.61 -7.87
CA ARG A 342 20.66 -16.65 -8.56
C ARG A 342 19.75 -17.79 -9.03
N ARG A 343 18.85 -18.28 -8.16
CA ARG A 343 17.90 -19.34 -8.51
C ARG A 343 16.90 -18.91 -9.58
N LEU A 344 16.44 -17.66 -9.54
CA LEU A 344 15.56 -17.12 -10.57
C LEU A 344 16.27 -17.10 -11.93
N VAL A 345 17.54 -16.69 -11.98
CA VAL A 345 18.35 -16.72 -13.20
C VAL A 345 18.56 -18.16 -13.69
N ASP A 346 18.92 -19.08 -12.79
CA ASP A 346 19.15 -20.50 -13.16
C ASP A 346 17.93 -21.13 -13.86
N VAL A 347 16.71 -20.75 -13.45
CA VAL A 347 15.46 -21.25 -14.05
C VAL A 347 15.05 -20.48 -15.30
N ALA A 348 15.32 -19.17 -15.36
CA ALA A 348 14.82 -18.29 -16.41
C ALA A 348 15.80 -18.07 -17.57
N GLN A 349 17.07 -18.45 -17.45
CA GLN A 349 18.12 -18.09 -18.43
C GLN A 349 17.82 -18.51 -19.88
N ASP A 350 17.07 -19.60 -20.09
CA ASP A 350 16.75 -20.12 -21.42
C ASP A 350 15.59 -19.36 -22.10
N MET A 351 14.96 -18.41 -21.39
CA MET A 351 13.85 -17.62 -21.91
C MET A 351 14.37 -16.45 -22.76
N VAL A 352 14.36 -16.67 -24.08
CA VAL A 352 14.76 -15.71 -25.12
C VAL A 352 13.59 -15.45 -26.07
N VAL A 353 13.54 -14.24 -26.65
CA VAL A 353 12.58 -13.93 -27.72
C VAL A 353 13.04 -14.56 -29.04
N LEU A 354 12.28 -15.49 -29.60
CA LEU A 354 12.69 -16.23 -30.81
C LEU A 354 12.00 -15.78 -32.10
N ASN A 355 10.74 -15.36 -32.00
CA ASN A 355 9.85 -15.10 -33.13
C ASN A 355 8.91 -13.94 -32.81
N GLU A 356 8.29 -13.35 -33.82
CA GLU A 356 7.43 -12.18 -33.62
C GLU A 356 6.09 -12.53 -32.98
N ASP A 357 5.44 -13.60 -33.46
CA ASP A 357 4.11 -14.02 -32.99
C ASP A 357 4.00 -15.55 -32.98
N CYS A 358 3.39 -16.09 -31.92
CA CYS A 358 3.01 -17.51 -31.82
C CYS A 358 1.58 -17.80 -32.32
N GLY A 359 0.77 -16.79 -32.64
CA GLY A 359 -0.60 -16.93 -33.15
C GLY A 359 -1.66 -17.26 -32.09
N THR A 360 -1.31 -17.23 -30.80
CA THR A 360 -2.26 -17.52 -29.73
C THR A 360 -3.26 -16.38 -29.53
N SER A 361 -4.54 -16.71 -29.40
CA SER A 361 -5.60 -15.79 -28.96
C SER A 361 -5.84 -15.85 -27.45
N ASN A 362 -5.13 -16.73 -26.74
CA ASN A 362 -5.29 -16.88 -25.29
C ASN A 362 -4.57 -15.74 -24.56
N GLY A 363 -5.31 -15.08 -23.68
CA GLY A 363 -4.79 -14.00 -22.84
C GLY A 363 -5.17 -14.16 -21.37
N ILE A 364 -4.70 -13.24 -20.56
CA ILE A 364 -5.05 -13.10 -19.15
C ILE A 364 -5.86 -11.82 -19.01
N VAL A 365 -6.97 -11.89 -18.26
CA VAL A 365 -7.76 -10.71 -17.91
C VAL A 365 -6.98 -9.86 -16.93
N MET A 366 -6.70 -8.61 -17.30
CA MET A 366 -6.09 -7.62 -16.42
C MET A 366 -7.15 -6.62 -15.98
N THR A 367 -7.24 -6.42 -14.66
CA THR A 367 -8.11 -5.45 -13.99
C THR A 367 -7.25 -4.55 -13.10
N PRO A 368 -7.70 -3.34 -12.72
CA PRO A 368 -7.06 -2.60 -11.66
C PRO A 368 -7.06 -3.41 -10.35
N ILE A 369 -6.04 -3.23 -9.52
CA ILE A 369 -5.99 -3.85 -8.18
C ILE A 369 -6.66 -2.89 -7.22
N ILE A 370 -7.84 -3.27 -6.73
CA ILE A 370 -8.63 -2.48 -5.79
C ILE A 370 -8.60 -3.19 -4.44
N GLU A 371 -8.08 -2.52 -3.41
CA GLU A 371 -8.09 -3.01 -2.03
C GLU A 371 -8.82 -2.01 -1.14
N GLY A 372 -9.97 -2.41 -0.57
CA GLY A 372 -10.72 -1.56 0.36
C GLY A 372 -11.11 -0.19 -0.23
N GLY A 373 -11.52 -0.17 -1.50
CA GLY A 373 -11.90 1.05 -2.21
C GLY A 373 -10.74 1.99 -2.56
N ASP A 374 -9.48 1.64 -2.30
CA ASP A 374 -8.31 2.29 -2.89
C ASP A 374 -7.86 1.52 -4.13
N VAL A 375 -7.65 2.23 -5.24
CA VAL A 375 -6.96 1.69 -6.41
C VAL A 375 -5.47 1.68 -6.07
N VAL A 376 -4.96 0.49 -5.71
CA VAL A 376 -3.54 0.30 -5.35
C VAL A 376 -2.67 0.39 -6.60
N GLU A 377 -3.12 -0.23 -7.70
CA GLU A 377 -2.46 -0.19 -8.99
C GLU A 377 -3.51 0.01 -10.08
N PRO A 378 -3.46 1.13 -10.83
CA PRO A 378 -4.43 1.43 -11.86
C PRO A 378 -4.22 0.54 -13.09
N LEU A 379 -5.27 0.36 -13.90
CA LEU A 379 -5.20 -0.48 -15.10
C LEU A 379 -4.11 0.00 -16.06
N ARG A 380 -3.96 1.32 -16.23
CA ARG A 380 -2.95 1.95 -17.10
C ARG A 380 -1.53 1.42 -16.87
N GLU A 381 -1.13 1.21 -15.61
CA GLU A 381 0.23 0.78 -15.25
C GLU A 381 0.40 -0.71 -15.55
N ARG A 382 -0.65 -1.51 -15.34
CA ARG A 382 -0.62 -2.96 -15.54
C ARG A 382 -0.58 -3.37 -17.01
N VAL A 383 -1.26 -2.61 -17.88
CA VAL A 383 -1.41 -2.95 -19.30
C VAL A 383 -0.41 -2.24 -20.21
N LEU A 384 0.29 -1.20 -19.72
CA LEU A 384 1.27 -0.46 -20.50
C LEU A 384 2.32 -1.40 -21.13
N GLY A 385 2.52 -1.26 -22.44
CA GLY A 385 3.49 -2.04 -23.20
C GLY A 385 3.09 -3.49 -23.45
N ARG A 386 1.88 -3.92 -23.08
CA ARG A 386 1.36 -5.25 -23.40
C ARG A 386 0.57 -5.24 -24.70
N THR A 387 0.38 -6.42 -25.29
CA THR A 387 -0.44 -6.58 -26.50
C THR A 387 -1.84 -7.08 -26.13
N VAL A 388 -2.87 -6.50 -26.74
CA VAL A 388 -4.27 -6.94 -26.60
C VAL A 388 -4.47 -8.31 -27.28
N ALA A 389 -5.14 -9.24 -26.60
CA ALA A 389 -5.44 -10.58 -27.13
C ALA A 389 -6.79 -10.64 -27.87
N VAL A 390 -7.79 -9.89 -27.40
CA VAL A 390 -9.17 -9.87 -27.92
C VAL A 390 -9.63 -8.43 -28.09
N ASP A 391 -10.43 -8.15 -29.12
CA ASP A 391 -10.99 -6.82 -29.39
C ASP A 391 -11.67 -6.24 -28.13
N VAL A 392 -11.21 -5.06 -27.72
CA VAL A 392 -11.76 -4.36 -26.56
C VAL A 392 -12.89 -3.47 -27.04
N CYS A 393 -14.10 -3.78 -26.61
CA CYS A 393 -15.29 -3.00 -26.94
C CYS A 393 -15.57 -1.94 -25.87
N LYS A 394 -16.21 -0.84 -26.26
CA LYS A 394 -16.62 0.20 -25.31
C LYS A 394 -17.70 -0.34 -24.37
N PRO A 395 -17.62 -0.09 -23.04
CA PRO A 395 -18.59 -0.61 -22.09
C PRO A 395 -20.03 -0.24 -22.46
N GLY A 396 -20.88 -1.24 -22.71
CA GLY A 396 -22.29 -1.06 -23.07
C GLY A 396 -22.58 -1.00 -24.58
N THR A 397 -21.58 -1.14 -25.45
CA THR A 397 -21.74 -1.15 -26.92
C THR A 397 -20.83 -2.20 -27.57
N ASP A 398 -21.20 -2.70 -28.74
CA ASP A 398 -20.35 -3.59 -29.55
C ASP A 398 -19.33 -2.82 -30.43
N GLU A 399 -19.09 -1.55 -30.13
CA GLU A 399 -18.10 -0.73 -30.84
C GLU A 399 -16.70 -1.06 -30.34
N VAL A 400 -15.85 -1.57 -31.24
CA VAL A 400 -14.46 -1.91 -30.96
C VAL A 400 -13.63 -0.64 -30.82
N VAL A 401 -13.04 -0.43 -29.65
CA VAL A 401 -12.16 0.70 -29.34
C VAL A 401 -10.71 0.34 -29.65
N ILE A 402 -10.28 -0.85 -29.22
CA ILE A 402 -8.90 -1.32 -29.39
C ILE A 402 -8.92 -2.70 -30.06
N PRO A 403 -8.39 -2.83 -31.29
CA PRO A 403 -8.37 -4.12 -31.97
C PRO A 403 -7.35 -5.08 -31.34
N ALA A 404 -7.62 -6.38 -31.49
CA ALA A 404 -6.72 -7.44 -31.09
C ALA A 404 -5.36 -7.33 -31.81
N GLY A 405 -4.29 -7.69 -31.11
CA GLY A 405 -2.92 -7.56 -31.62
C GLY A 405 -2.30 -6.17 -31.50
N THR A 406 -3.03 -5.18 -30.97
CA THR A 406 -2.51 -3.83 -30.74
C THR A 406 -1.55 -3.81 -29.55
N LEU A 407 -0.37 -3.22 -29.75
CA LEU A 407 0.58 -2.93 -28.68
C LEU A 407 0.12 -1.66 -27.95
N LEU A 408 -0.14 -1.78 -26.66
CA LEU A 408 -0.62 -0.68 -25.83
C LEU A 408 0.52 0.29 -25.51
N ASP A 409 0.41 1.51 -26.01
CA ASP A 409 1.29 2.63 -25.71
C ASP A 409 0.58 3.65 -24.81
N GLU A 410 1.26 4.75 -24.50
CA GLU A 410 0.75 5.82 -23.66
C GLU A 410 -0.51 6.48 -24.25
N LYS A 411 -0.64 6.61 -25.58
CA LYS A 411 -1.82 7.21 -26.23
C LYS A 411 -3.04 6.31 -26.08
N TRP A 412 -2.85 4.99 -26.17
CA TRP A 412 -3.91 4.03 -25.88
C TRP A 412 -4.36 4.06 -24.42
N MET A 413 -3.51 4.48 -23.48
CA MET A 413 -3.92 4.61 -22.07
C MET A 413 -4.96 5.71 -21.88
N ASP A 414 -4.78 6.85 -22.57
CA ASP A 414 -5.74 7.95 -22.52
C ASP A 414 -7.09 7.52 -23.09
N VAL A 415 -7.08 6.76 -24.20
CA VAL A 415 -8.30 6.17 -24.79
C VAL A 415 -9.00 5.19 -23.84
N ILE A 416 -8.23 4.39 -23.09
CA ILE A 416 -8.76 3.46 -22.06
C ILE A 416 -9.44 4.23 -20.93
N GLU A 417 -8.82 5.31 -20.45
CA GLU A 417 -9.36 6.15 -19.37
C GLU A 417 -10.61 6.92 -19.84
N GLU A 418 -10.58 7.53 -21.02
CA GLU A 418 -11.69 8.27 -21.61
C GLU A 418 -12.93 7.40 -21.83
N ASN A 419 -12.74 6.14 -22.24
CA ASN A 419 -13.83 5.19 -22.43
C ASN A 419 -14.17 4.40 -21.15
N SER A 420 -13.46 4.66 -20.05
CA SER A 420 -13.65 4.00 -18.74
C SER A 420 -13.68 2.48 -18.85
N ILE A 421 -12.66 1.92 -19.48
CA ILE A 421 -12.50 0.47 -19.64
C ILE A 421 -11.83 -0.10 -18.39
N ASP A 422 -12.50 -1.04 -17.73
CA ASP A 422 -12.07 -1.58 -16.43
C ASP A 422 -11.34 -2.94 -16.55
N GLU A 423 -11.52 -3.65 -17.66
CA GLU A 423 -10.90 -4.95 -17.91
C GLU A 423 -10.38 -5.06 -19.34
N ILE A 424 -9.18 -5.64 -19.50
CA ILE A 424 -8.58 -5.89 -20.81
C ILE A 424 -7.97 -7.28 -20.82
N VAL A 425 -8.27 -8.05 -21.85
CA VAL A 425 -7.62 -9.35 -22.08
C VAL A 425 -6.32 -9.10 -22.84
N VAL A 426 -5.19 -9.26 -22.15
CA VAL A 426 -3.85 -9.06 -22.72
C VAL A 426 -3.15 -10.39 -22.96
N ARG A 427 -2.28 -10.43 -23.95
CA ARG A 427 -1.36 -11.56 -24.14
C ARG A 427 -0.38 -11.65 -22.99
N SER A 428 0.06 -12.87 -22.70
CA SER A 428 0.97 -13.16 -21.61
C SER A 428 2.07 -14.10 -22.05
N VAL A 429 3.21 -14.01 -21.37
CA VAL A 429 4.31 -14.97 -21.48
C VAL A 429 3.87 -16.39 -21.10
N ILE A 430 2.91 -16.52 -20.18
CA ILE A 430 2.38 -17.83 -19.71
C ILE A 430 1.51 -18.48 -20.79
N THR A 431 0.74 -17.70 -21.53
CA THR A 431 -0.17 -18.21 -22.58
C THR A 431 0.53 -18.37 -23.94
N CYS A 432 1.85 -18.25 -23.99
CA CYS A 432 2.61 -18.34 -25.22
C CYS A 432 2.73 -19.79 -25.69
N ASP A 433 2.22 -20.09 -26.89
CA ASP A 433 2.29 -21.43 -27.51
C ASP A 433 3.67 -21.82 -28.06
N ASN A 434 4.71 -20.99 -27.85
CA ASN A 434 6.05 -21.30 -28.36
C ASN A 434 6.72 -22.39 -27.50
N HIS A 435 7.36 -23.37 -28.14
CA HIS A 435 7.89 -24.55 -27.43
C HIS A 435 9.18 -24.28 -26.64
N TYR A 436 9.98 -23.31 -27.09
CA TYR A 436 11.18 -22.83 -26.42
C TYR A 436 11.23 -21.30 -26.54
N GLY A 437 11.48 -20.58 -25.45
CA GLY A 437 11.45 -19.12 -25.45
C GLY A 437 10.04 -18.54 -25.63
N VAL A 438 9.98 -17.26 -26.00
CA VAL A 438 8.73 -16.50 -26.13
C VAL A 438 8.66 -15.76 -27.46
N CYS A 439 7.44 -15.45 -27.89
CA CYS A 439 7.27 -14.53 -29.01
C CYS A 439 7.26 -13.07 -28.54
N ALA A 440 7.68 -12.15 -29.41
CA ALA A 440 7.74 -10.72 -29.12
C ALA A 440 6.36 -10.14 -28.76
N THR A 441 5.29 -10.66 -29.36
CA THR A 441 3.93 -10.14 -29.16
C THR A 441 3.32 -10.57 -27.81
N CYS A 442 3.68 -11.75 -27.27
CA CYS A 442 3.29 -12.18 -25.93
C CYS A 442 4.04 -11.44 -24.81
N TYR A 443 5.27 -10.98 -25.08
CA TYR A 443 6.03 -10.15 -24.16
C TYR A 443 5.62 -8.67 -24.25
N GLY A 444 5.51 -8.16 -25.47
CA GLY A 444 5.13 -6.77 -25.77
C GLY A 444 6.35 -5.86 -25.94
N ARG A 445 6.44 -4.83 -25.11
CA ARG A 445 7.44 -3.77 -25.16
C ARG A 445 8.67 -4.10 -24.30
N ASP A 446 9.86 -3.84 -24.82
CA ASP A 446 11.07 -3.75 -24.02
C ASP A 446 11.04 -2.44 -23.22
N LEU A 447 10.92 -2.56 -21.90
CA LEU A 447 10.83 -1.41 -21.00
C LEU A 447 12.16 -0.64 -20.87
N ALA A 448 13.30 -1.27 -21.13
CA ALA A 448 14.60 -0.61 -21.04
C ALA A 448 14.88 0.33 -22.23
N ARG A 449 14.30 0.03 -23.40
CA ARG A 449 14.52 0.79 -24.65
C ARG A 449 13.26 1.41 -25.23
N GLY A 450 12.08 1.10 -24.68
CA GLY A 450 10.83 1.74 -25.06
C GLY A 450 10.29 1.36 -26.45
N HIS A 451 10.83 0.35 -27.13
CA HIS A 451 10.26 -0.18 -28.38
C HIS A 451 9.76 -1.61 -28.20
N LYS A 452 9.10 -2.18 -29.22
CA LYS A 452 8.72 -3.62 -29.22
C LYS A 452 9.98 -4.46 -28.98
N VAL A 453 9.88 -5.52 -28.16
CA VAL A 453 11.05 -6.32 -27.81
C VAL A 453 11.72 -6.92 -29.04
N ASN A 454 13.05 -6.87 -29.08
CA ASN A 454 13.84 -7.39 -30.20
C ASN A 454 13.93 -8.92 -30.15
N ILE A 455 14.04 -9.53 -31.33
CA ILE A 455 14.36 -10.96 -31.44
C ILE A 455 15.80 -11.17 -30.94
N GLY A 456 15.98 -12.17 -30.08
CA GLY A 456 17.25 -12.49 -29.43
C GLY A 456 17.41 -11.89 -28.02
N GLU A 457 16.49 -11.07 -27.54
CA GLU A 457 16.59 -10.49 -26.19
C GLU A 457 16.36 -11.57 -25.11
N ALA A 458 17.26 -11.63 -24.12
CA ALA A 458 17.23 -12.60 -23.03
C ALA A 458 16.29 -12.16 -21.89
N VAL A 459 14.98 -12.15 -22.18
CA VAL A 459 13.94 -11.65 -21.28
C VAL A 459 13.89 -12.37 -19.93
N GLY A 460 14.29 -13.63 -19.85
CA GLY A 460 14.31 -14.38 -18.59
C GLY A 460 15.33 -13.85 -17.59
N VAL A 461 16.55 -13.55 -18.04
CA VAL A 461 17.59 -12.97 -17.19
C VAL A 461 17.17 -11.57 -16.74
N ILE A 462 16.62 -10.77 -17.65
CA ILE A 462 16.11 -9.42 -17.36
C ILE A 462 15.00 -9.49 -16.30
N ALA A 463 14.04 -10.41 -16.43
CA ALA A 463 12.96 -10.60 -15.47
C ALA A 463 13.49 -11.01 -14.09
N ALA A 464 14.43 -11.97 -14.04
CA ALA A 464 15.05 -12.41 -12.79
C ALA A 464 15.78 -11.26 -12.06
N GLN A 465 16.53 -10.44 -12.80
CA GLN A 465 17.21 -9.26 -12.26
C GLN A 465 16.22 -8.19 -11.78
N SER A 466 15.16 -7.95 -12.56
CA SER A 466 14.10 -6.96 -12.26
C SER A 466 13.29 -7.30 -11.00
N ILE A 467 13.33 -8.56 -10.55
CA ILE A 467 12.74 -8.99 -9.27
C ILE A 467 13.80 -9.01 -8.16
N GLY A 468 14.99 -9.55 -8.46
CA GLY A 468 16.03 -9.81 -7.49
C GLY A 468 16.77 -8.57 -6.97
N GLU A 469 17.05 -7.59 -7.83
CA GLU A 469 17.71 -6.35 -7.44
C GLU A 469 16.83 -5.53 -6.48
N PRO A 470 15.54 -5.26 -6.79
CA PRO A 470 14.67 -4.52 -5.86
C PRO A 470 14.44 -5.27 -4.55
N GLY A 471 14.33 -6.59 -4.57
CA GLY A 471 14.22 -7.39 -3.34
C GLY A 471 15.42 -7.23 -2.40
N THR A 472 16.62 -7.12 -2.99
CA THR A 472 17.86 -6.88 -2.24
C THR A 472 17.90 -5.44 -1.72
N GLN A 473 17.50 -4.47 -2.54
CA GLN A 473 17.45 -3.06 -2.16
C GLN A 473 16.44 -2.79 -1.05
N LEU A 474 15.26 -3.41 -1.08
CA LEU A 474 14.24 -3.32 -0.03
C LEU A 474 14.78 -3.84 1.32
N THR A 475 15.57 -4.91 1.27
CA THR A 475 16.24 -5.46 2.45
C THR A 475 17.25 -4.45 3.03
N MET A 476 18.02 -3.79 2.18
CA MET A 476 18.99 -2.78 2.60
C MET A 476 18.36 -1.47 3.09
N ARG A 477 17.26 -0.99 2.47
CA ARG A 477 16.57 0.27 2.90
C ARG A 477 16.01 0.20 4.32
N THR A 478 15.78 -1.00 4.83
CA THR A 478 15.35 -1.25 6.22
C THR A 478 16.39 -0.76 7.24
N PHE A 479 17.66 -0.63 6.84
CA PHE A 479 18.75 -0.05 7.63
C PHE A 479 18.39 1.32 8.22
N HIS A 480 17.71 2.18 7.45
CA HIS A 480 17.40 3.55 7.88
C HIS A 480 16.14 3.67 8.73
N ILE A 481 15.34 2.60 8.80
CA ILE A 481 14.08 2.54 9.56
C ILE A 481 14.25 1.70 10.83
N GLY A 482 15.22 0.78 10.83
CA GLY A 482 15.56 -0.17 11.90
C GLY A 482 15.68 0.50 13.26
N GLY A 483 14.58 0.49 14.01
CA GLY A 483 14.47 1.22 15.28
C GLY A 483 13.04 1.70 15.48
N ALA A 484 12.55 2.57 14.59
CA ALA A 484 11.22 3.15 14.70
C ALA A 484 10.16 2.23 14.09
N ALA A 485 9.27 1.71 14.93
CA ALA A 485 8.09 0.97 14.51
C ALA A 485 6.98 1.97 14.20
N SER A 486 6.58 2.08 12.94
CA SER A 486 5.32 2.71 12.55
C SER A 486 4.33 1.59 12.26
N ARG A 487 3.31 1.47 13.11
CA ARG A 487 2.15 0.63 12.83
C ARG A 487 1.09 1.52 12.20
N SER A 488 0.58 1.16 11.02
CA SER A 488 -0.66 1.76 10.53
C SER A 488 -1.76 1.39 11.52
N ALA A 489 -2.53 2.38 11.99
CA ALA A 489 -3.66 2.12 12.89
C ALA A 489 -4.53 1.00 12.32
N ALA A 490 -4.96 0.07 13.18
CA ALA A 490 -5.81 -1.02 12.71
C ALA A 490 -7.14 -0.43 12.24
N VAL A 491 -7.54 -0.76 11.01
CA VAL A 491 -8.80 -0.26 10.44
C VAL A 491 -9.95 -0.80 11.27
N SER A 492 -10.66 0.11 11.94
CA SER A 492 -11.81 -0.17 12.79
C SER A 492 -13.13 0.25 12.15
N SER A 493 -13.10 0.88 10.98
CA SER A 493 -14.29 1.33 10.27
C SER A 493 -14.07 1.47 8.76
N ILE A 494 -15.18 1.43 8.02
CA ILE A 494 -15.24 1.72 6.58
C ILE A 494 -15.83 3.11 6.42
N GLN A 495 -15.09 3.98 5.74
CA GLN A 495 -15.55 5.29 5.28
C GLN A 495 -15.60 5.29 3.76
N VAL A 496 -16.76 5.64 3.21
CA VAL A 496 -16.98 5.71 1.76
C VAL A 496 -16.27 6.94 1.21
N LYS A 497 -15.66 6.84 0.02
CA LYS A 497 -14.90 7.96 -0.58
C LYS A 497 -15.70 8.72 -1.64
N SER A 498 -16.65 8.05 -2.26
CA SER A 498 -17.47 8.59 -3.35
C SER A 498 -18.94 8.69 -2.95
N GLU A 499 -19.65 9.67 -3.50
CA GLU A 499 -21.11 9.62 -3.41
C GLU A 499 -21.66 8.43 -4.23
N GLY A 500 -22.71 7.79 -3.71
CA GLY A 500 -23.29 6.63 -4.37
C GLY A 500 -24.41 5.98 -3.56
N THR A 501 -24.89 4.85 -4.03
CA THR A 501 -25.90 4.03 -3.36
C THR A 501 -25.25 2.74 -2.88
N ILE A 502 -25.62 2.26 -1.70
CA ILE A 502 -25.03 1.04 -1.15
C ILE A 502 -25.66 -0.21 -1.75
N ARG A 503 -24.81 -1.15 -2.13
CA ARG A 503 -25.17 -2.50 -2.54
C ARG A 503 -24.51 -3.53 -1.66
N LEU A 504 -25.32 -4.40 -1.07
CA LEU A 504 -24.86 -5.44 -0.16
C LEU A 504 -24.72 -6.77 -0.91
N HIS A 505 -23.53 -7.35 -0.95
CA HIS A 505 -23.22 -8.59 -1.67
C HIS A 505 -22.98 -9.73 -0.68
N ASN A 506 -23.73 -10.82 -0.83
CA ASN A 506 -23.58 -12.05 -0.04
C ASN A 506 -23.53 -11.83 1.48
N ILE A 507 -24.15 -10.74 1.96
CA ILE A 507 -24.15 -10.36 3.37
C ILE A 507 -25.52 -10.62 4.00
N LYS A 508 -25.53 -11.34 5.11
CA LYS A 508 -26.71 -11.48 5.96
C LYS A 508 -26.56 -10.50 7.12
N THR A 509 -27.61 -9.73 7.39
CA THR A 509 -27.63 -8.74 8.46
C THR A 509 -28.77 -8.99 9.43
N VAL A 510 -28.55 -8.73 10.71
CA VAL A 510 -29.59 -8.70 11.74
C VAL A 510 -29.69 -7.30 12.35
N GLU A 511 -30.89 -6.86 12.68
CA GLU A 511 -31.11 -5.55 13.29
C GLU A 511 -30.96 -5.65 14.81
N GLN A 512 -30.07 -4.86 15.38
CA GLN A 512 -29.79 -4.88 16.81
C GLN A 512 -30.89 -4.13 17.57
N ALA A 513 -31.55 -4.80 18.52
CA ALA A 513 -32.72 -4.25 19.21
C ALA A 513 -32.43 -3.02 20.10
N SER A 514 -31.17 -2.87 20.55
CA SER A 514 -30.74 -1.81 21.47
C SER A 514 -30.38 -0.49 20.77
N THR A 515 -29.90 -0.54 19.53
CA THR A 515 -29.33 0.61 18.80
C THR A 515 -30.02 0.88 17.46
N GLY A 516 -30.76 -0.09 16.89
CA GLY A 516 -31.37 -0.01 15.57
C GLY A 516 -30.39 -0.15 14.40
N ASN A 517 -29.10 -0.41 14.68
CA ASN A 517 -28.08 -0.62 13.67
C ASN A 517 -28.14 -2.05 13.10
N LEU A 518 -27.66 -2.23 11.87
CA LEU A 518 -27.53 -3.54 11.26
C LEU A 518 -26.21 -4.17 11.70
N VAL A 519 -26.20 -5.47 11.96
CA VAL A 519 -25.00 -6.23 12.34
C VAL A 519 -24.79 -7.34 11.34
N ALA A 520 -23.59 -7.43 10.77
CA ALA A 520 -23.22 -8.45 9.79
C ALA A 520 -23.07 -9.83 10.46
N VAL A 521 -23.85 -10.82 10.02
CA VAL A 521 -23.80 -12.21 10.53
C VAL A 521 -23.25 -13.23 9.51
N SER A 522 -22.79 -12.74 8.37
CA SER A 522 -22.10 -13.54 7.34
C SER A 522 -20.61 -13.23 7.31
N ARG A 523 -19.78 -14.24 6.98
CA ARG A 523 -18.30 -14.10 6.90
C ARG A 523 -17.79 -13.68 5.52
N SER A 524 -18.61 -13.83 4.49
CA SER A 524 -18.32 -13.50 3.09
C SER A 524 -19.00 -12.21 2.63
N GLY A 525 -19.49 -11.39 3.56
CA GLY A 525 -20.21 -10.17 3.25
C GLY A 525 -19.31 -9.12 2.61
N GLU A 526 -19.80 -8.52 1.54
CA GLU A 526 -19.15 -7.41 0.84
C GLU A 526 -20.14 -6.24 0.75
N LEU A 527 -19.60 -5.03 0.83
CA LEU A 527 -20.33 -3.78 0.67
C LEU A 527 -19.77 -3.06 -0.56
N GLY A 528 -20.60 -2.94 -1.58
CA GLY A 528 -20.34 -2.18 -2.79
C GLY A 528 -20.97 -0.79 -2.72
N VAL A 529 -20.34 0.20 -3.34
CA VAL A 529 -20.92 1.53 -3.56
C VAL A 529 -21.11 1.69 -5.06
N ILE A 530 -22.37 1.79 -5.49
CA ILE A 530 -22.75 1.97 -6.90
C ILE A 530 -22.99 3.46 -7.21
N ASP A 531 -22.58 3.90 -8.39
CA ASP A 531 -22.87 5.24 -8.88
C ASP A 531 -24.31 5.34 -9.46
N SER A 532 -24.67 6.54 -9.94
CA SER A 532 -25.97 6.82 -10.57
C SER A 532 -26.22 6.05 -11.89
N HIS A 533 -25.18 5.49 -12.52
CA HIS A 533 -25.25 4.66 -13.73
C HIS A 533 -25.21 3.16 -13.41
N GLY A 534 -25.25 2.77 -12.14
CA GLY A 534 -25.28 1.37 -11.70
C GLY A 534 -23.93 0.67 -11.71
N ARG A 535 -22.81 1.40 -11.83
CA ARG A 535 -21.45 0.85 -11.78
C ARG A 535 -20.94 0.79 -10.35
N GLU A 536 -20.34 -0.33 -9.95
CA GLU A 536 -19.75 -0.51 -8.62
C GLU A 536 -18.38 0.18 -8.59
N ARG A 537 -18.28 1.32 -7.90
CA ARG A 537 -17.05 2.13 -7.80
C ARG A 537 -16.13 1.66 -6.69
N GLU A 538 -16.72 1.26 -5.56
CA GLU A 538 -15.98 0.87 -4.37
C GLU A 538 -16.50 -0.47 -3.90
N ARG A 539 -15.60 -1.33 -3.42
CA ARG A 539 -15.93 -2.65 -2.90
C ARG A 539 -15.13 -2.91 -1.64
N TYR A 540 -15.85 -3.12 -0.55
CA TYR A 540 -15.31 -3.31 0.78
C TYR A 540 -15.69 -4.67 1.32
N LYS A 541 -14.73 -5.38 1.91
CA LYS A 541 -15.03 -6.61 2.64
C LYS A 541 -15.52 -6.26 4.04
N VAL A 542 -16.68 -6.77 4.43
CA VAL A 542 -17.28 -6.50 5.74
C VAL A 542 -17.00 -7.70 6.66
N PRO A 543 -16.30 -7.52 7.79
CA PRO A 543 -16.04 -8.61 8.72
C PRO A 543 -17.32 -9.03 9.47
N TYR A 544 -17.35 -10.29 9.90
CA TYR A 544 -18.42 -10.81 10.74
C TYR A 544 -18.49 -10.01 12.05
N GLY A 545 -19.69 -9.57 12.39
CA GLY A 545 -19.98 -8.77 13.56
C GLY A 545 -19.69 -7.28 13.44
N ALA A 546 -19.38 -6.79 12.23
CA ALA A 546 -19.37 -5.36 11.96
C ALA A 546 -20.76 -4.75 12.12
N VAL A 547 -20.80 -3.56 12.71
CA VAL A 547 -22.00 -2.75 12.87
C VAL A 547 -22.10 -1.81 11.67
N LEU A 548 -23.12 -2.01 10.85
CA LEU A 548 -23.48 -1.21 9.68
C LEU A 548 -24.47 -0.12 10.10
N THR A 549 -24.14 1.12 9.76
CA THR A 549 -24.98 2.31 10.03
C THR A 549 -25.98 2.60 8.90
N VAL A 550 -25.91 1.81 7.83
CA VAL A 550 -26.56 2.06 6.53
C VAL A 550 -27.18 0.78 5.98
N ARG A 551 -28.23 0.93 5.17
CA ARG A 551 -29.03 -0.17 4.59
C ARG A 551 -28.79 -0.31 3.09
N GLU A 552 -29.19 -1.46 2.54
CA GLU A 552 -29.15 -1.67 1.09
C GLU A 552 -30.06 -0.65 0.38
N GLY A 553 -29.52 0.04 -0.62
CA GLY A 553 -30.23 1.10 -1.34
C GLY A 553 -30.13 2.49 -0.71
N ASP A 554 -29.47 2.66 0.43
CA ASP A 554 -29.25 3.99 1.02
C ASP A 554 -28.22 4.78 0.21
N SER A 555 -28.47 6.08 0.05
CA SER A 555 -27.51 7.02 -0.55
C SER A 555 -26.51 7.47 0.51
N VAL A 556 -25.23 7.47 0.14
CA VAL A 556 -24.11 7.86 0.99
C VAL A 556 -23.32 9.02 0.38
N GLN A 557 -22.74 9.83 1.26
CA GLN A 557 -21.84 10.91 0.89
C GLN A 557 -20.38 10.52 1.13
N ALA A 558 -19.48 11.15 0.37
CA ALA A 558 -18.05 11.02 0.58
C ALA A 558 -17.65 11.41 2.02
N GLY A 559 -16.91 10.53 2.69
CA GLY A 559 -16.47 10.67 4.08
C GLY A 559 -17.42 10.08 5.13
N GLN A 560 -18.58 9.57 4.73
CA GLN A 560 -19.53 8.95 5.67
C GLN A 560 -19.02 7.58 6.15
N GLU A 561 -19.07 7.36 7.46
CA GLU A 561 -18.78 6.06 8.06
C GLU A 561 -19.99 5.12 7.93
N VAL A 562 -19.78 4.00 7.25
CA VAL A 562 -20.83 3.03 6.88
C VAL A 562 -20.77 1.73 7.67
N ALA A 563 -19.60 1.37 8.21
CA ALA A 563 -19.44 0.19 9.05
C ALA A 563 -18.34 0.40 10.10
N SER A 564 -18.51 -0.16 11.29
CA SER A 564 -17.52 -0.11 12.38
C SER A 564 -17.41 -1.44 13.14
N TRP A 565 -16.23 -1.74 13.68
CA TRP A 565 -15.97 -2.93 14.50
C TRP A 565 -14.75 -2.74 15.42
N ASP A 566 -14.60 -3.64 16.39
CA ASP A 566 -13.39 -3.74 17.20
C ASP A 566 -12.30 -4.53 16.44
N PRO A 567 -11.15 -3.93 16.10
CA PRO A 567 -10.10 -4.60 15.33
C PRO A 567 -9.27 -5.61 16.14
N HIS A 568 -9.53 -5.76 17.44
CA HIS A 568 -8.76 -6.64 18.32
C HIS A 568 -9.57 -7.81 18.86
N THR A 569 -10.87 -7.83 18.61
CA THR A 569 -11.75 -8.90 19.03
C THR A 569 -12.65 -9.34 17.87
N HIS A 570 -12.80 -10.65 17.70
CA HIS A 570 -13.89 -11.18 16.90
C HIS A 570 -15.07 -11.47 17.82
N PRO A 571 -16.17 -10.70 17.72
CA PRO A 571 -17.38 -11.00 18.48
C PRO A 571 -18.08 -12.23 17.90
N ILE A 572 -18.67 -13.04 18.77
CA ILE A 572 -19.66 -14.07 18.40
C ILE A 572 -21.02 -13.48 18.71
N ILE A 573 -21.91 -13.39 17.72
CA ILE A 573 -23.15 -12.63 17.81
C ILE A 573 -24.36 -13.55 17.67
N THR A 574 -25.45 -13.23 18.36
CA THR A 574 -26.71 -13.95 18.24
C THR A 574 -27.60 -13.42 17.12
N GLU A 575 -28.22 -14.33 16.36
CA GLU A 575 -29.22 -13.98 15.34
C GLU A 575 -30.67 -13.95 15.88
N VAL A 576 -30.90 -14.57 17.04
CA VAL A 576 -32.21 -14.72 17.67
C VAL A 576 -32.13 -14.33 19.14
N ALA A 577 -33.22 -13.76 19.67
CA ALA A 577 -33.33 -13.48 21.10
C ALA A 577 -33.69 -14.77 21.85
N GLY A 578 -33.16 -14.92 23.06
CA GLY A 578 -33.45 -16.08 23.89
C GLY A 578 -32.59 -16.11 25.15
N ARG A 579 -32.78 -17.15 25.95
CA ARG A 579 -32.02 -17.37 27.16
C ARG A 579 -30.80 -18.23 26.86
N ILE A 580 -29.64 -17.83 27.39
CA ILE A 580 -28.39 -18.59 27.23
C ILE A 580 -28.46 -19.88 28.04
N GLN A 581 -28.08 -20.98 27.39
CA GLN A 581 -27.81 -22.26 28.00
C GLN A 581 -26.43 -22.76 27.57
N PHE A 582 -25.55 -23.01 28.53
CA PHE A 582 -24.24 -23.60 28.24
C PHE A 582 -24.32 -25.11 28.04
N VAL A 583 -23.75 -25.59 26.94
CA VAL A 583 -23.63 -27.01 26.60
C VAL A 583 -22.14 -27.36 26.55
N ASP A 584 -21.76 -28.49 27.15
CA ASP A 584 -20.37 -28.95 27.28
C ASP A 584 -19.41 -27.97 27.98
N PHE A 585 -19.93 -27.10 28.86
CA PHE A 585 -19.16 -26.23 29.76
C PHE A 585 -18.81 -26.96 31.05
N VAL A 586 -17.59 -27.48 31.13
CA VAL A 586 -17.07 -28.18 32.32
C VAL A 586 -15.82 -27.45 32.79
N ASP A 587 -15.90 -26.87 33.99
CA ASP A 587 -14.82 -26.11 34.61
C ASP A 587 -13.58 -27.00 34.81
N GLY A 588 -12.41 -26.48 34.44
CA GLY A 588 -11.13 -27.20 34.45
C GLY A 588 -10.93 -28.22 33.32
N VAL A 589 -11.94 -28.48 32.48
CA VAL A 589 -11.85 -29.42 31.35
C VAL A 589 -12.03 -28.73 30.01
N THR A 590 -13.18 -28.08 29.78
CA THR A 590 -13.45 -27.35 28.52
C THR A 590 -13.29 -25.85 28.66
N VAL A 591 -13.43 -25.32 29.88
CA VAL A 591 -13.20 -23.92 30.22
C VAL A 591 -12.29 -23.79 31.44
N SER A 592 -11.49 -22.75 31.46
CA SER A 592 -10.70 -22.35 32.62
C SER A 592 -11.12 -20.96 33.08
N LYS A 593 -11.35 -20.80 34.38
CA LYS A 593 -11.49 -19.48 34.98
C LYS A 593 -10.12 -18.86 35.15
N HIS A 594 -9.84 -17.84 34.35
CA HIS A 594 -8.70 -16.97 34.57
C HIS A 594 -9.11 -15.85 35.52
N VAL A 595 -8.59 -15.92 36.74
CA VAL A 595 -8.63 -14.81 37.68
C VAL A 595 -7.40 -13.95 37.38
N ASP A 596 -7.63 -12.71 36.99
CA ASP A 596 -6.52 -11.76 36.86
C ASP A 596 -6.00 -11.43 38.27
N GLU A 597 -4.71 -11.72 38.53
CA GLU A 597 -4.07 -11.58 39.84
C GLU A 597 -4.13 -10.15 40.41
N ILE A 598 -4.33 -9.14 39.55
CA ILE A 598 -4.36 -7.73 39.92
C ILE A 598 -5.78 -7.25 40.22
N THR A 599 -6.77 -7.69 39.45
CA THR A 599 -8.15 -7.15 39.52
C THR A 599 -9.10 -8.05 40.30
N GLY A 600 -8.75 -9.33 40.46
CA GLY A 600 -9.59 -10.33 41.12
C GLY A 600 -10.85 -10.73 40.34
N LEU A 601 -11.05 -10.19 39.12
CA LEU A 601 -12.16 -10.61 38.26
C LEU A 601 -11.86 -11.94 37.57
N SER A 602 -12.85 -12.81 37.58
CA SER A 602 -12.80 -14.10 36.90
C SER A 602 -13.42 -13.98 35.51
N SER A 603 -12.61 -14.21 34.47
CA SER A 603 -13.09 -14.40 33.10
C SER A 603 -13.08 -15.89 32.75
N THR A 604 -14.10 -16.36 32.04
CA THR A 604 -14.16 -17.77 31.64
C THR A 604 -13.59 -17.90 30.23
N VAL A 605 -12.46 -18.59 30.10
CA VAL A 605 -11.75 -18.77 28.83
C VAL A 605 -11.92 -20.21 28.35
N VAL A 606 -12.23 -20.39 27.07
CA VAL A 606 -12.37 -21.73 26.47
C VAL A 606 -10.98 -22.35 26.23
N THR A 607 -10.75 -23.52 26.84
CA THR A 607 -9.46 -24.24 26.77
C THR A 607 -9.27 -24.92 25.41
N ASP A 608 -8.07 -24.90 24.84
CA ASP A 608 -7.75 -25.58 23.57
C ASP A 608 -7.93 -27.11 23.70
N PRO A 609 -8.67 -27.78 22.79
CA PRO A 609 -8.79 -29.24 22.71
C PRO A 609 -7.47 -30.02 22.80
N LYS A 610 -6.34 -29.42 22.37
CA LYS A 610 -5.00 -30.03 22.50
C LYS A 610 -4.51 -30.11 23.95
N GLN A 611 -4.93 -29.17 24.80
CA GLN A 611 -4.54 -29.09 26.22
C GLN A 611 -5.50 -29.88 27.12
N ARG A 612 -6.64 -30.35 26.59
CA ARG A 612 -7.62 -31.14 27.34
C ARG A 612 -7.16 -32.60 27.52
N GLY A 613 -7.47 -33.17 28.68
CA GLY A 613 -7.28 -34.60 28.95
C GLY A 613 -8.15 -35.50 28.04
N ALA A 614 -7.92 -36.82 28.08
CA ALA A 614 -8.60 -37.78 27.19
C ALA A 614 -10.14 -37.72 27.24
N ALA A 615 -10.73 -37.36 28.39
CA ALA A 615 -12.18 -37.22 28.58
C ALA A 615 -12.77 -35.91 28.03
N GLY A 616 -11.95 -34.87 27.79
CA GLY A 616 -12.39 -33.54 27.35
C GLY A 616 -12.15 -33.24 25.86
N LYS A 617 -11.50 -34.16 25.14
CA LYS A 617 -11.12 -33.99 23.73
C LYS A 617 -12.31 -33.97 22.76
N ASP A 618 -13.38 -34.70 23.10
CA ASP A 618 -14.59 -34.79 22.26
C ASP A 618 -15.69 -33.78 22.65
N LEU A 619 -15.56 -33.10 23.80
CA LEU A 619 -16.54 -32.10 24.25
C LEU A 619 -16.39 -30.79 23.46
N LYS A 620 -17.51 -30.20 23.02
CA LYS A 620 -17.51 -28.96 22.23
C LYS A 620 -18.27 -27.87 22.99
N PRO A 621 -17.57 -27.03 23.78
CA PRO A 621 -18.23 -25.97 24.53
C PRO A 621 -18.98 -25.06 23.56
N MET A 622 -20.28 -24.92 23.78
CA MET A 622 -21.16 -24.17 22.90
C MET A 622 -22.25 -23.47 23.69
N VAL A 623 -22.70 -22.34 23.16
CA VAL A 623 -23.81 -21.58 23.73
C VAL A 623 -25.05 -21.89 22.91
N ARG A 624 -26.09 -22.42 23.57
CA ARG A 624 -27.40 -22.68 22.97
C ARG A 624 -28.39 -21.63 23.46
N LEU A 625 -29.29 -21.19 22.59
CA LEU A 625 -30.40 -20.33 22.98
C LEU A 625 -31.67 -21.15 23.19
N VAL A 626 -32.34 -20.94 24.32
CA VAL A 626 -33.62 -21.55 24.66
C VAL A 626 -34.70 -20.50 24.88
N ASP A 627 -35.96 -20.89 24.65
CA ASP A 627 -37.12 -20.07 24.95
C ASP A 627 -37.45 -20.09 26.46
N ASP A 628 -38.50 -19.36 26.86
CA ASP A 628 -38.95 -19.30 28.27
C ASP A 628 -39.42 -20.65 28.83
N LYS A 629 -39.64 -21.66 27.96
CA LYS A 629 -40.06 -23.03 28.32
C LYS A 629 -38.88 -24.02 28.30
N GLY A 630 -37.68 -23.57 27.95
CA GLY A 630 -36.47 -24.41 27.88
C GLY A 630 -36.34 -25.20 26.58
N GLU A 631 -37.16 -24.93 25.57
CA GLU A 631 -37.03 -25.51 24.22
C GLU A 631 -36.02 -24.72 23.37
N PRO A 632 -35.23 -25.38 22.51
CA PRO A 632 -34.22 -24.70 21.69
C PRO A 632 -34.88 -23.74 20.69
N VAL A 633 -34.40 -22.50 20.65
CA VAL A 633 -34.81 -21.51 19.64
C VAL A 633 -34.13 -21.86 18.32
N PHE A 634 -34.87 -21.83 17.22
CA PHE A 634 -34.35 -22.14 15.88
C PHE A 634 -33.94 -20.88 15.13
N LEU A 635 -32.92 -20.99 14.27
CA LEU A 635 -32.47 -19.88 13.41
C LEU A 635 -33.56 -19.53 12.38
N LYS A 636 -33.76 -18.23 12.13
CA LYS A 636 -34.86 -17.73 11.27
C LYS A 636 -34.81 -18.38 9.87
N GLY A 637 -35.88 -19.11 9.54
CA GLY A 637 -36.04 -19.77 8.23
C GLY A 637 -35.38 -21.14 8.10
N THR A 638 -34.87 -21.73 9.18
CA THR A 638 -34.27 -23.07 9.19
C THR A 638 -34.77 -23.91 10.37
N GLU A 639 -34.74 -25.24 10.24
CA GLU A 639 -35.00 -26.17 11.36
C GLU A 639 -33.75 -26.40 12.24
N ILE A 640 -32.73 -25.55 12.10
CA ILE A 640 -31.45 -25.67 12.80
C ILE A 640 -31.53 -24.93 14.14
N PRO A 641 -31.26 -25.60 15.28
CA PRO A 641 -31.20 -24.94 16.58
C PRO A 641 -30.12 -23.86 16.63
N ALA A 642 -30.40 -22.72 17.28
CA ALA A 642 -29.45 -21.64 17.49
C ALA A 642 -28.38 -22.05 18.52
N GLN A 643 -27.30 -22.64 18.01
CA GLN A 643 -26.16 -23.12 18.78
C GLN A 643 -24.88 -22.50 18.23
N TYR A 644 -24.14 -21.82 19.10
CA TYR A 644 -22.90 -21.14 18.76
C TYR A 644 -21.72 -21.89 19.39
N PRO A 645 -20.99 -22.72 18.63
CA PRO A 645 -19.80 -23.39 19.13
C PRO A 645 -18.71 -22.35 19.43
N LEU A 646 -18.10 -22.44 20.61
CA LEU A 646 -17.06 -21.52 21.02
C LEU A 646 -15.68 -22.09 20.66
N PRO A 647 -14.88 -21.37 19.85
CA PRO A 647 -13.53 -21.81 19.53
C PRO A 647 -12.58 -21.66 20.73
N PRO A 648 -11.42 -22.33 20.69
CA PRO A 648 -10.36 -22.16 21.68
C PRO A 648 -9.98 -20.69 21.87
N GLY A 649 -9.77 -20.28 23.12
CA GLY A 649 -9.38 -18.90 23.46
C GLY A 649 -10.53 -17.89 23.48
N ALA A 650 -11.77 -18.30 23.15
CA ALA A 650 -12.93 -17.43 23.33
C ALA A 650 -13.14 -17.09 24.81
N ILE A 651 -13.37 -15.82 25.09
CA ILE A 651 -13.67 -15.27 26.41
C ILE A 651 -15.18 -15.08 26.51
N VAL A 652 -15.78 -15.71 27.53
CA VAL A 652 -17.21 -15.60 27.82
C VAL A 652 -17.41 -14.80 29.10
N ASN A 653 -18.14 -13.69 28.96
CA ASN A 653 -18.47 -12.77 30.06
C ASN A 653 -19.93 -12.88 30.52
N LEU A 654 -20.72 -13.74 29.89
CA LEU A 654 -22.12 -13.99 30.23
C LEU A 654 -22.23 -15.21 31.15
N ASN A 655 -23.30 -15.27 31.95
CA ASN A 655 -23.61 -16.40 32.81
C ASN A 655 -24.71 -17.28 32.20
N ASP A 656 -24.78 -18.52 32.67
CA ASP A 656 -25.83 -19.45 32.29
C ASP A 656 -27.20 -18.92 32.76
N GLY A 657 -28.17 -18.82 31.85
CA GLY A 657 -29.49 -18.27 32.14
C GLY A 657 -29.67 -16.76 31.88
N ASP A 658 -28.63 -16.05 31.43
CA ASP A 658 -28.75 -14.64 31.02
C ASP A 658 -29.64 -14.50 29.76
N MET A 659 -30.36 -13.39 29.65
CA MET A 659 -31.18 -13.03 28.49
C MET A 659 -30.36 -12.24 27.48
N VAL A 660 -30.37 -12.65 26.22
CA VAL A 660 -29.72 -11.94 25.12
C VAL A 660 -30.70 -11.59 24.02
N ASN A 661 -30.52 -10.40 23.42
CA ASN A 661 -31.32 -9.93 22.31
C ASN A 661 -30.62 -10.19 20.98
N VAL A 662 -31.36 -10.07 19.88
CA VAL A 662 -30.83 -10.16 18.52
C VAL A 662 -29.70 -9.14 18.33
N GLY A 663 -28.54 -9.61 17.85
CA GLY A 663 -27.37 -8.78 17.62
C GLY A 663 -26.45 -8.59 18.83
N ASP A 664 -26.74 -9.21 19.98
CA ASP A 664 -25.87 -9.13 21.15
C ASP A 664 -24.66 -10.08 21.06
N VAL A 665 -23.55 -9.65 21.65
CA VAL A 665 -22.28 -10.39 21.68
C VAL A 665 -22.28 -11.43 22.79
N VAL A 666 -22.21 -12.71 22.41
CA VAL A 666 -22.17 -13.87 23.32
C VAL A 666 -20.78 -14.08 23.92
N ALA A 667 -19.76 -13.97 23.07
CA ALA A 667 -18.38 -14.23 23.43
C ALA A 667 -17.44 -13.40 22.56
N ARG A 668 -16.24 -13.13 23.04
CA ARG A 668 -15.21 -12.41 22.30
C ARG A 668 -14.01 -13.31 22.11
N ILE A 669 -13.51 -13.38 20.88
CA ILE A 669 -12.26 -14.06 20.59
C ILE A 669 -11.20 -12.97 20.46
N PRO A 670 -10.25 -12.86 21.39
CA PRO A 670 -9.14 -11.95 21.23
C PRO A 670 -8.34 -12.38 20.00
N GLN A 671 -8.20 -11.48 19.03
CA GLN A 671 -7.27 -11.72 17.94
C GLN A 671 -5.86 -11.48 18.45
N GLU A 672 -4.99 -12.48 18.29
CA GLU A 672 -3.57 -12.22 18.38
C GLU A 672 -3.23 -11.19 17.30
N SER A 673 -2.69 -10.06 17.74
CA SER A 673 -2.17 -9.04 16.84
C SER A 673 -1.19 -9.72 15.89
N SER A 674 -1.43 -9.61 14.59
CA SER A 674 -0.42 -9.97 13.59
C SER A 674 0.87 -9.27 14.00
N LYS A 675 1.90 -10.06 14.35
CA LYS A 675 3.22 -9.51 14.69
C LYS A 675 3.61 -8.59 13.54
N THR A 676 4.09 -7.38 13.85
CA THR A 676 4.62 -6.46 12.85
C THR A 676 5.65 -7.20 12.00
N ARG A 677 5.22 -7.60 10.80
CA ARG A 677 6.08 -8.19 9.80
C ARG A 677 6.71 -7.02 9.10
N ASP A 678 7.98 -6.78 9.43
CA ASP A 678 8.84 -5.87 8.71
C ASP A 678 8.80 -6.19 7.20
N ILE A 679 9.03 -5.19 6.36
CA ILE A 679 9.02 -5.29 4.88
C ILE A 679 9.92 -6.46 4.42
N THR A 680 11.02 -6.69 5.16
CA THR A 680 11.97 -7.80 4.95
C THR A 680 11.42 -9.20 5.27
N GLY A 681 10.36 -9.30 6.05
CA GLY A 681 9.64 -10.55 6.35
C GLY A 681 8.80 -11.07 5.17
N GLY A 682 8.63 -10.26 4.12
CA GLY A 682 7.95 -10.64 2.89
C GLY A 682 8.80 -11.51 1.95
N LEU A 683 10.13 -11.38 1.97
CA LEU A 683 11.00 -12.13 1.04
C LEU A 683 10.90 -13.66 1.19
N PRO A 684 10.86 -14.25 2.41
CA PRO A 684 10.59 -15.68 2.57
C PRO A 684 9.25 -16.10 1.95
N ARG A 685 8.23 -15.23 2.01
CA ARG A 685 6.93 -15.51 1.40
C ARG A 685 7.04 -15.50 -0.13
N VAL A 686 7.77 -14.55 -0.71
CA VAL A 686 8.07 -14.53 -2.14
C VAL A 686 8.81 -15.79 -2.58
N ALA A 687 9.80 -16.22 -1.80
CA ALA A 687 10.51 -17.48 -2.06
C ALA A 687 9.57 -18.70 -2.00
N ASP A 688 8.68 -18.79 -1.01
CA ASP A 688 7.70 -19.87 -0.91
C ASP A 688 6.74 -19.89 -2.11
N LEU A 689 6.38 -18.73 -2.67
CA LEU A 689 5.57 -18.62 -3.89
C LEU A 689 6.32 -19.15 -5.12
N PHE A 690 7.58 -18.76 -5.31
CA PHE A 690 8.40 -19.28 -6.42
C PHE A 690 8.73 -20.76 -6.30
N GLU A 691 8.87 -21.27 -5.07
CA GLU A 691 9.06 -22.70 -4.83
C GLU A 691 7.76 -23.50 -4.90
N ALA A 692 6.61 -22.86 -5.12
CA ALA A 692 5.29 -23.48 -5.13
C ALA A 692 5.06 -24.39 -3.90
N ARG A 693 5.58 -23.98 -2.74
CA ARG A 693 5.51 -24.81 -1.53
C ARG A 693 4.08 -24.91 -1.05
N LYS A 694 3.64 -26.15 -0.83
CA LYS A 694 2.38 -26.40 -0.13
C LYS A 694 2.50 -25.87 1.31
N PRO A 695 1.57 -25.04 1.78
CA PRO A 695 1.53 -24.64 3.18
C PRO A 695 1.54 -25.88 4.08
N LYS A 696 2.23 -25.81 5.23
CA LYS A 696 2.26 -26.92 6.20
C LYS A 696 0.85 -27.27 6.69
N ASP A 697 -0.01 -26.25 6.78
CA ASP A 697 -1.41 -26.40 7.11
C ASP A 697 -2.25 -25.74 6.01
N PRO A 698 -2.57 -26.46 4.92
CA PRO A 698 -3.32 -25.89 3.81
C PRO A 698 -4.79 -25.72 4.18
N ALA A 699 -5.35 -24.56 3.85
CA ALA A 699 -6.80 -24.38 3.83
C ALA A 699 -7.42 -25.39 2.86
N ILE A 700 -8.53 -26.01 3.28
CA ILE A 700 -9.28 -26.94 2.44
C ILE A 700 -10.34 -26.12 1.72
N MET A 701 -10.29 -26.16 0.40
CA MET A 701 -11.25 -25.49 -0.48
C MET A 701 -12.31 -26.51 -0.93
N ALA A 702 -13.48 -26.04 -1.36
CA ALA A 702 -14.55 -26.92 -1.83
C ALA A 702 -14.20 -27.47 -3.23
N GLU A 703 -14.17 -28.80 -3.38
CA GLU A 703 -13.84 -29.42 -4.67
C GLU A 703 -14.98 -29.28 -5.70
N VAL A 704 -16.21 -29.08 -5.22
CA VAL A 704 -17.44 -28.99 -6.00
C VAL A 704 -18.35 -27.89 -5.44
N THR A 705 -19.14 -27.28 -6.31
CA THR A 705 -20.22 -26.35 -5.94
C THR A 705 -21.41 -27.15 -5.44
N GLY A 706 -21.98 -26.78 -4.29
CA GLY A 706 -23.13 -27.49 -3.75
C GLY A 706 -23.52 -27.08 -2.34
N THR A 707 -24.44 -27.84 -1.75
CA THR A 707 -24.92 -27.61 -0.37
C THR A 707 -24.11 -28.47 0.61
N VAL A 708 -23.56 -27.84 1.65
CA VAL A 708 -22.75 -28.50 2.67
C VAL A 708 -23.61 -29.19 3.72
N SER A 709 -23.29 -30.43 4.05
CA SER A 709 -23.88 -31.19 5.16
C SER A 709 -22.80 -31.98 5.91
N PHE A 710 -23.05 -32.34 7.17
CA PHE A 710 -22.09 -33.13 7.94
C PHE A 710 -22.55 -34.58 8.05
N GLY A 711 -21.69 -35.50 7.61
CA GLY A 711 -21.94 -36.94 7.68
C GLY A 711 -21.58 -37.54 9.03
N LYS A 712 -21.73 -38.86 9.15
CA LYS A 712 -21.40 -39.62 10.36
C LYS A 712 -19.90 -39.47 10.69
N GLU A 713 -19.61 -39.03 11.91
CA GLU A 713 -18.23 -38.80 12.35
C GLU A 713 -17.41 -40.10 12.37
N THR A 714 -16.14 -40.01 11.95
CA THR A 714 -15.16 -41.11 12.03
C THR A 714 -14.14 -40.82 13.12
N LYS A 715 -13.40 -41.83 13.58
CA LYS A 715 -12.37 -41.68 14.61
C LYS A 715 -11.31 -40.64 14.17
N GLY A 716 -11.34 -39.45 14.77
CA GLY A 716 -10.38 -38.35 14.54
C GLY A 716 -10.64 -37.43 13.33
N LYS A 717 -11.63 -37.73 12.48
CA LYS A 717 -11.99 -36.89 11.32
C LYS A 717 -13.51 -36.68 11.26
N GLN A 718 -13.92 -35.46 10.96
CA GLN A 718 -15.29 -35.09 10.63
C GLN A 718 -15.51 -35.30 9.13
N ARG A 719 -16.64 -35.91 8.76
CA ARG A 719 -17.02 -36.11 7.36
C ARG A 719 -17.87 -34.92 6.92
N LEU A 720 -17.39 -34.15 5.97
CA LEU A 720 -18.13 -33.09 5.31
C LEU A 720 -18.62 -33.65 3.97
N VAL A 721 -19.89 -33.44 3.65
CA VAL A 721 -20.55 -33.94 2.43
C VAL A 721 -21.08 -32.74 1.66
N ILE A 722 -20.58 -32.53 0.45
CA ILE A 722 -21.11 -31.51 -0.47
C ILE A 722 -22.05 -32.22 -1.44
N THR A 723 -23.32 -31.82 -1.47
CA THR A 723 -24.28 -32.32 -2.46
C THR A 723 -24.36 -31.32 -3.60
N ASP A 724 -23.99 -31.74 -4.80
CA ASP A 724 -24.04 -30.88 -5.99
C ASP A 724 -25.48 -30.65 -6.49
N GLU A 725 -25.63 -29.89 -7.58
CA GLU A 725 -26.94 -29.64 -8.20
C GLU A 725 -27.56 -30.88 -8.88
N GLN A 726 -26.74 -31.91 -9.15
CA GLN A 726 -27.15 -33.17 -9.78
C GLN A 726 -27.55 -34.23 -8.74
N GLY A 727 -27.40 -33.91 -7.45
CA GLY A 727 -27.69 -34.79 -6.31
C GLY A 727 -26.56 -35.76 -5.96
N GLU A 728 -25.39 -35.63 -6.60
CA GLU A 728 -24.20 -36.42 -6.30
C GLU A 728 -23.54 -35.92 -5.00
N LYS A 729 -23.17 -36.86 -4.13
CA LYS A 729 -22.62 -36.57 -2.81
C LYS A 729 -21.11 -36.75 -2.82
N HIS A 730 -20.39 -35.65 -2.68
CA HIS A 730 -18.93 -35.63 -2.56
C HIS A 730 -18.54 -35.59 -1.09
N GLU A 731 -17.88 -36.65 -0.60
CA GLU A 731 -17.46 -36.76 0.79
C GLU A 731 -16.00 -36.35 0.98
N LEU A 732 -15.74 -35.51 1.98
CA LEU A 732 -14.41 -35.01 2.33
C LEU A 732 -14.15 -35.21 3.84
N LEU A 733 -13.00 -35.78 4.18
CA LEU A 733 -12.64 -36.09 5.57
C LEU A 733 -11.73 -35.02 6.17
N ILE A 734 -12.30 -34.14 6.97
CA ILE A 734 -11.60 -33.01 7.61
C ILE A 734 -11.14 -33.42 9.01
N PRO A 735 -9.88 -33.19 9.41
CA PRO A 735 -9.44 -33.42 10.79
C PRO A 735 -10.26 -32.60 11.81
N LYS A 736 -10.74 -33.22 12.88
CA LYS A 736 -11.64 -32.55 13.88
C LYS A 736 -11.04 -31.32 14.56
N TRP A 737 -9.71 -31.17 14.56
CA TRP A 737 -9.02 -30.04 15.16
C TRP A 737 -9.01 -28.79 14.25
N ARG A 738 -9.37 -28.92 12.97
CA ARG A 738 -9.49 -27.78 12.06
C ARG A 738 -10.85 -27.12 12.23
N THR A 739 -10.85 -25.80 12.38
CA THR A 739 -12.08 -25.01 12.38
C THR A 739 -12.65 -24.96 10.97
N VAL A 740 -13.89 -25.39 10.80
CA VAL A 740 -14.62 -25.28 9.54
C VAL A 740 -15.33 -23.93 9.51
N SER A 741 -15.17 -23.17 8.42
CA SER A 741 -15.70 -21.82 8.31
C SER A 741 -17.18 -21.76 7.91
N VAL A 742 -17.69 -22.84 7.33
CA VAL A 742 -19.04 -22.98 6.74
C VAL A 742 -19.98 -23.72 7.68
N PHE A 743 -21.27 -23.42 7.59
CA PHE A 743 -22.33 -24.04 8.39
C PHE A 743 -23.06 -25.13 7.61
N GLU A 744 -23.79 -25.97 8.34
CA GLU A 744 -24.66 -26.97 7.73
C GLU A 744 -25.81 -26.28 6.96
N GLY A 745 -26.06 -26.72 5.73
CA GLY A 745 -27.05 -26.12 4.84
C GLY A 745 -26.56 -24.90 4.04
N GLU A 746 -25.32 -24.46 4.24
CA GLU A 746 -24.73 -23.37 3.47
C GLU A 746 -24.36 -23.83 2.05
N LYS A 747 -24.66 -23.00 1.03
CA LYS A 747 -24.20 -23.24 -0.33
C LYS A 747 -22.78 -22.70 -0.50
N VAL A 748 -21.92 -23.53 -1.06
CA VAL A 748 -20.53 -23.18 -1.38
C VAL A 748 -20.29 -23.34 -2.87
N GLU A 749 -19.46 -22.47 -3.43
CA GLU A 749 -18.96 -22.62 -4.79
C GLU A 749 -17.65 -23.41 -4.79
N LYS A 750 -17.34 -24.06 -5.92
CA LYS A 750 -16.08 -24.74 -6.14
C LYS A 750 -14.92 -23.74 -6.05
N GLY A 751 -13.93 -24.08 -5.23
CA GLY A 751 -12.83 -23.22 -4.83
C GLY A 751 -13.03 -22.73 -3.41
#